data_AF-A0A928DUQ7-F1
#
_entry.id   AF-A0A928DUQ7-F1
#
_cell.length_a   1.000
_cell.length_b   1.000
_cell.length_c   1.000
_cell.angle_alpha   90.00
_cell.angle_beta   90.00
_cell.angle_gamma   90.00
#
_symmetry.space_group_name_H-M   'P 1'
#
loop_
_entity.id
_entity.type
_entity.pdbx_description
1 polymer ?
#
loop_
_entity_poly.entity_id
_entity_poly.type
_entity_poly.pdbx_seq_one_letter_code
_entity_poly.pdbx_strand_id
1 'polypeptide(L)'
;MELFAQGEPQENGSTVSAETAVSADAVPDEGNVSADGGSVLRSESAEGSAEGPQTARSLSARERAEAAVEGENLVTDVHLETVETLQLSEEGAKEAARVSESYLKALRETVRLRTELEFLEKENAFLRQAAGERGDFSRFLAQLGALEDAELQEYIPTVTMILRDGTAPAADTLEGIRTKIQKKSEMQQYTLQKLHQTLVEREFLQFDLQSNRHIVTQIASMFSMDKRWFWLLGVTAFGALVAAVWHERRHEIRRWLNGGRARQMRLAQVLTVCFTLLVSMTLISFFMGEFIYRAMLDMTFHSTAPSAVYAHLENELTKESKTLEAKLELEKMEQKRIHEVWKEAAEKQVADADPFMTAWSSWRGSVQEIAVQGKLLAETDRQIREDEKKLREINAAMGTVSGDTLFYLRIKHLVRFLLGLFLALGTFLGIACFWSELRVRIQRMQNTCPHCLSVNTLQPCDEHGNQLPEEYQKSPMVICTKMVQETPYEMCGYRFDRRFRPLTKLSFPTLGIPQVGKTHWLTMLYWEIRNQYYPKLGFSCVQSSVTEEMDRRVEEIMNYRMGTAATQRDSIPLPLVLKYRDKDSLGRSEILANIFDYSGEITTDASSDDYRRERALKSEGFLFFLDPTFPWQPQAEALRRFRKDLKSIKGLRGKESLHLPIAVCLTKIDLLPLVKALGEDAEGEAIRFYEALGQVDPTGLELSKKVIEARSALTDALRKKIWPDWDMEAQINDLFGGRFRFFPLTPVGLDGVGEADLSQRTIAPFGLVEPLAWLLEMSGYPTLDSK
;
A
#
# COMPACT_ATOMS: atom_id res chain seq x y z
N MET A 1 -39.56 7.91 -88.02
CA MET A 1 -38.64 8.88 -88.67
C MET A 1 -37.26 8.54 -88.14
N GLU A 2 -36.64 7.54 -88.78
CA GLU A 2 -35.39 7.64 -89.59
C GLU A 2 -34.15 7.58 -88.68
N LEU A 3 -33.10 6.76 -88.85
CA LEU A 3 -32.77 5.50 -89.55
C LEU A 3 -31.28 5.25 -89.14
N PHE A 4 -30.92 4.04 -88.65
CA PHE A 4 -29.64 3.27 -88.84
C PHE A 4 -28.24 3.95 -88.65
N ALA A 5 -27.13 3.32 -88.25
CA ALA A 5 -26.60 1.94 -88.22
C ALA A 5 -25.42 1.87 -87.20
N GLN A 6 -25.29 0.84 -86.36
CA GLN A 6 -24.39 -0.34 -86.45
C GLN A 6 -22.89 -0.11 -86.76
N GLY A 7 -22.01 -0.65 -85.88
CA GLY A 7 -20.60 -0.94 -86.17
C GLY A 7 -19.70 -1.19 -84.95
N GLU A 8 -19.71 -2.40 -84.38
CA GLU A 8 -18.49 -3.09 -83.88
C GLU A 8 -17.84 -3.84 -85.09
N PRO A 9 -16.62 -4.44 -85.07
CA PRO A 9 -15.77 -4.88 -83.93
C PRO A 9 -14.23 -4.77 -84.13
N GLN A 10 -13.48 -5.45 -83.24
CA GLN A 10 -12.17 -6.12 -83.38
C GLN A 10 -10.85 -5.50 -82.86
N GLU A 11 -10.33 -6.18 -81.83
CA GLU A 11 -9.04 -6.89 -81.71
C GLU A 11 -7.67 -6.22 -81.98
N ASN A 12 -6.71 -6.67 -81.14
CA ASN A 12 -5.25 -6.59 -81.22
C ASN A 12 -4.66 -5.21 -80.89
N GLY A 13 -3.57 -5.07 -80.13
CA GLY A 13 -2.56 -6.01 -79.68
C GLY A 13 -1.26 -5.21 -79.52
N SER A 14 -0.46 -5.59 -78.53
CA SER A 14 1.00 -5.46 -78.45
C SER A 14 1.67 -4.06 -78.50
N THR A 15 2.31 -3.74 -77.35
CA THR A 15 3.72 -3.36 -77.16
C THR A 15 4.31 -2.13 -77.88
N VAL A 16 5.05 -1.33 -77.10
CA VAL A 16 6.39 -0.72 -77.32
C VAL A 16 6.50 0.41 -76.27
N SER A 17 7.32 0.33 -75.22
CA SER A 17 8.80 0.36 -75.14
C SER A 17 9.43 1.69 -75.52
N ALA A 18 10.43 2.07 -74.71
CA ALA A 18 11.38 3.18 -74.86
C ALA A 18 10.77 4.57 -74.56
N GLU A 19 11.43 5.49 -73.86
CA GLU A 19 12.87 5.71 -73.73
C GLU A 19 13.08 6.71 -72.58
N THR A 20 14.07 6.51 -71.72
CA THR A 20 14.61 7.57 -70.87
C THR A 20 16.11 7.50 -70.97
N ALA A 21 16.69 8.59 -71.47
CA ALA A 21 18.10 8.76 -71.68
C ALA A 21 18.66 9.83 -70.74
N VAL A 22 19.95 9.67 -70.44
CA VAL A 22 20.93 10.67 -69.97
C VAL A 22 20.85 11.03 -68.47
N SER A 23 21.71 10.53 -67.57
CA SER A 23 23.19 10.66 -67.40
C SER A 23 23.60 11.92 -66.61
N ALA A 24 24.33 11.72 -65.50
CA ALA A 24 25.42 12.59 -65.01
C ALA A 24 26.05 12.02 -63.71
N ASP A 25 27.21 11.38 -63.90
CA ASP A 25 28.52 11.50 -63.22
C ASP A 25 28.74 11.77 -61.71
N ALA A 26 29.80 11.07 -61.22
CA ALA A 26 30.87 11.46 -60.27
C ALA A 26 30.82 11.02 -58.78
N VAL A 27 31.33 9.79 -58.49
CA VAL A 27 32.64 9.41 -57.84
C VAL A 27 33.31 10.42 -56.84
N PRO A 28 34.15 10.01 -55.84
CA PRO A 28 34.17 8.89 -54.86
C PRO A 28 34.45 9.40 -53.40
N ASP A 29 34.58 8.51 -52.39
CA ASP A 29 35.85 8.40 -51.62
C ASP A 29 35.90 7.22 -50.63
N GLU A 30 37.13 6.78 -50.40
CA GLU A 30 37.59 5.59 -49.67
C GLU A 30 37.62 5.77 -48.13
N GLY A 31 37.73 4.64 -47.41
CA GLY A 31 37.97 4.66 -45.96
C GLY A 31 38.16 3.28 -45.31
N ASN A 32 39.31 2.66 -45.54
CA ASN A 32 39.85 1.53 -44.77
C ASN A 32 40.15 1.91 -43.31
N VAL A 33 39.80 1.05 -42.34
CA VAL A 33 40.59 0.85 -41.10
C VAL A 33 40.45 -0.60 -40.62
N SER A 34 41.59 -1.29 -40.60
CA SER A 34 41.84 -2.53 -39.87
C SER A 34 42.34 -2.23 -38.46
N ALA A 35 42.00 -3.05 -37.46
CA ALA A 35 42.86 -3.30 -36.30
C ALA A 35 42.53 -4.64 -35.63
N ASP A 36 43.57 -5.47 -35.56
CA ASP A 36 43.71 -6.70 -34.79
C ASP A 36 43.47 -6.51 -33.28
N GLY A 37 43.12 -7.61 -32.60
CA GLY A 37 43.28 -7.69 -31.15
C GLY A 37 42.70 -8.94 -30.48
N GLY A 38 43.52 -9.99 -30.39
CA GLY A 38 43.69 -10.71 -29.12
C GLY A 38 42.74 -11.86 -28.79
N SER A 39 43.28 -13.06 -28.91
CA SER A 39 42.82 -14.32 -28.32
C SER A 39 42.73 -14.29 -26.80
N VAL A 40 41.93 -15.20 -26.22
CA VAL A 40 42.32 -16.23 -25.22
C VAL A 40 41.04 -16.90 -24.66
N LEU A 41 40.92 -18.21 -24.98
CA LEU A 41 40.55 -19.38 -24.16
C LEU A 41 39.57 -19.16 -22.97
N ARG A 42 38.62 -20.03 -22.65
CA ARG A 42 38.46 -21.46 -22.92
C ARG A 42 37.03 -21.86 -22.53
N SER A 43 36.44 -22.66 -23.39
CA SER A 43 35.26 -23.49 -23.17
C SER A 43 35.60 -24.74 -22.34
N GLU A 44 34.53 -25.47 -22.01
CA GLU A 44 34.49 -26.89 -21.61
C GLU A 44 34.85 -27.22 -20.15
N SER A 45 34.29 -28.23 -19.51
CA SER A 45 33.12 -29.09 -19.71
C SER A 45 33.05 -29.91 -18.44
N ALA A 46 31.85 -30.11 -17.90
CA ALA A 46 31.62 -31.00 -16.79
C ALA A 46 31.42 -32.42 -17.34
N GLU A 47 32.23 -33.39 -16.90
CA GLU A 47 31.86 -34.80 -16.89
C GLU A 47 32.80 -35.64 -16.01
N GLY A 48 32.17 -36.46 -15.15
CA GLY A 48 32.59 -37.81 -14.75
C GLY A 48 33.88 -38.00 -13.94
N SER A 49 33.76 -38.50 -12.70
CA SER A 49 33.84 -39.95 -12.45
C SER A 49 33.98 -40.25 -10.95
N ALA A 50 33.31 -41.32 -10.54
CA ALA A 50 33.46 -41.96 -9.24
C ALA A 50 34.77 -42.74 -9.14
N GLU A 51 35.36 -42.77 -7.95
CA GLU A 51 36.12 -43.91 -7.40
C GLU A 51 36.35 -43.66 -5.89
N GLY A 52 35.96 -44.62 -5.05
CA GLY A 52 36.53 -44.77 -3.69
C GLY A 52 37.99 -45.27 -3.79
N PRO A 53 38.75 -45.45 -2.69
CA PRO A 53 38.29 -46.20 -1.50
C PRO A 53 38.87 -45.77 -0.13
N GLN A 54 38.27 -46.34 0.92
CA GLN A 54 38.86 -46.84 2.17
C GLN A 54 40.18 -46.22 2.70
N THR A 55 40.14 -45.71 3.93
CA THR A 55 40.84 -46.27 5.12
C THR A 55 40.67 -45.33 6.32
N ALA A 56 39.70 -45.62 7.19
CA ALA A 56 39.59 -44.96 8.50
C ALA A 56 40.60 -45.60 9.46
N ARG A 57 41.73 -44.93 9.68
CA ARG A 57 42.65 -45.25 10.78
C ARG A 57 42.02 -44.82 12.11
N SER A 58 42.09 -45.71 13.08
CA SER A 58 41.72 -45.49 14.47
C SER A 58 42.55 -44.35 15.07
N LEU A 59 41.92 -43.21 15.37
CA LEU A 59 42.50 -42.18 16.22
C LEU A 59 42.77 -42.75 17.61
N SER A 60 44.00 -42.53 18.07
CA SER A 60 44.48 -42.98 19.37
C SER A 60 43.75 -42.27 20.51
N ALA A 61 43.66 -42.89 21.69
CA ALA A 61 43.00 -42.31 22.86
C ALA A 61 43.57 -40.94 23.28
N ARG A 62 44.80 -40.62 22.84
CA ARG A 62 45.47 -39.35 23.09
C ARG A 62 44.97 -38.22 22.17
N GLU A 63 44.71 -38.52 20.90
CA GLU A 63 44.13 -37.55 19.95
C GLU A 63 42.65 -37.26 20.27
N ARG A 64 41.93 -38.21 20.88
CA ARG A 64 40.57 -37.94 21.41
C ARG A 64 40.59 -37.07 22.67
N ALA A 65 41.65 -37.13 23.47
CA ALA A 65 41.79 -36.29 24.65
C ALA A 65 42.24 -34.86 24.26
N GLU A 66 43.14 -34.71 23.29
CA GLU A 66 43.55 -33.38 22.78
C GLU A 66 42.42 -32.70 21.99
N ALA A 67 41.63 -33.43 21.18
CA ALA A 67 40.45 -32.88 20.52
C ALA A 67 39.29 -32.55 21.50
N ALA A 68 39.21 -33.23 22.65
CA ALA A 68 38.24 -32.89 23.70
C ALA A 68 38.64 -31.61 24.46
N VAL A 69 39.95 -31.41 24.69
CA VAL A 69 40.49 -30.20 25.36
C VAL A 69 40.48 -28.99 24.42
N GLU A 70 40.76 -29.15 23.12
CA GLU A 70 40.57 -28.07 22.14
C GLU A 70 39.09 -27.78 21.87
N GLY A 71 38.21 -28.78 21.93
CA GLY A 71 36.76 -28.61 21.85
C GLY A 71 36.16 -27.85 23.04
N GLU A 72 36.66 -28.06 24.25
CA GLU A 72 36.22 -27.31 25.45
C GLU A 72 36.73 -25.86 25.46
N ASN A 73 37.93 -25.61 24.93
CA ASN A 73 38.48 -24.26 24.80
C ASN A 73 37.84 -23.45 23.65
N LEU A 74 37.50 -24.09 22.51
CA LEU A 74 36.78 -23.40 21.43
C LEU A 74 35.32 -23.08 21.81
N VAL A 75 34.67 -23.94 22.61
CA VAL A 75 33.31 -23.69 23.10
C VAL A 75 33.28 -22.58 24.16
N THR A 76 34.33 -22.42 24.96
CA THR A 76 34.45 -21.31 25.92
C THR A 76 34.79 -19.98 25.24
N ASP A 77 35.69 -19.96 24.24
CA ASP A 77 36.00 -18.74 23.49
C ASP A 77 34.84 -18.25 22.62
N VAL A 78 34.09 -19.15 21.95
CA VAL A 78 32.86 -18.78 21.25
C VAL A 78 31.78 -18.30 22.23
N HIS A 79 31.71 -18.83 23.46
CA HIS A 79 30.77 -18.33 24.47
C HIS A 79 31.11 -16.91 24.96
N LEU A 80 32.39 -16.55 25.09
CA LEU A 80 32.79 -15.21 25.53
C LEU A 80 32.53 -14.14 24.45
N GLU A 81 32.87 -14.41 23.18
CA GLU A 81 32.62 -13.47 22.07
C GLU A 81 31.11 -13.25 21.84
N THR A 82 30.29 -14.29 22.05
CA THR A 82 28.85 -14.18 21.84
C THR A 82 28.13 -13.44 22.98
N VAL A 83 28.63 -13.52 24.22
CA VAL A 83 28.11 -12.72 25.34
C VAL A 83 28.49 -11.25 25.19
N GLU A 84 29.62 -10.92 24.58
CA GLU A 84 29.96 -9.53 24.22
C GLU A 84 29.04 -8.93 23.16
N THR A 85 28.42 -9.74 22.29
CA THR A 85 27.44 -9.24 21.30
C THR A 85 26.04 -8.97 21.87
N LEU A 86 25.73 -9.47 23.07
CA LEU A 86 24.51 -9.14 23.82
C LEU A 86 24.75 -7.89 24.69
N GLN A 87 25.36 -6.86 24.10
CA GLN A 87 25.34 -5.54 24.72
C GLN A 87 23.89 -5.10 24.86
N LEU A 88 23.52 -4.73 26.09
CA LEU A 88 22.33 -3.93 26.35
C LEU A 88 22.29 -2.76 25.37
N SER A 89 21.09 -2.37 24.95
CA SER A 89 20.95 -1.13 24.20
C SER A 89 21.65 0.00 24.97
N GLU A 90 22.20 0.97 24.25
CA GLU A 90 22.89 2.11 24.87
C GLU A 90 21.99 2.81 25.92
N GLU A 91 20.67 2.78 25.72
CA GLU A 91 19.67 3.25 26.68
C GLU A 91 19.60 2.40 27.95
N GLY A 92 19.65 1.06 27.84
CA GLY A 92 19.63 0.15 28.98
C GLY A 92 20.86 0.30 29.89
N ALA A 93 22.05 0.46 29.30
CA ALA A 93 23.27 0.72 30.06
C ALA A 93 23.24 2.08 30.79
N LYS A 94 22.73 3.12 30.13
CA LYS A 94 22.55 4.46 30.73
C LYS A 94 21.58 4.41 31.91
N GLU A 95 20.47 3.68 31.77
CA GLU A 95 19.49 3.55 32.83
C GLU A 95 20.03 2.75 34.03
N ALA A 96 20.77 1.66 33.78
CA ALA A 96 21.43 0.88 34.84
C ALA A 96 22.44 1.72 35.63
N ALA A 97 23.24 2.54 34.96
CA ALA A 97 24.17 3.46 35.60
C ALA A 97 23.45 4.50 36.48
N ARG A 98 22.37 5.09 35.95
CA ARG A 98 21.54 6.09 36.67
C ARG A 98 20.92 5.51 37.94
N VAL A 99 20.35 4.30 37.84
CA VAL A 99 19.72 3.59 38.96
C VAL A 99 20.76 3.22 40.03
N SER A 100 21.92 2.71 39.61
CA SER A 100 23.04 2.36 40.52
C SER A 100 23.56 3.58 41.29
N GLU A 101 23.75 4.70 40.61
CA GLU A 101 24.21 5.94 41.25
C GLU A 101 23.21 6.45 42.31
N SER A 102 21.91 6.42 41.98
CA SER A 102 20.86 6.86 42.91
C SER A 102 20.78 5.98 44.16
N TYR A 103 20.83 4.65 43.97
CA TYR A 103 20.85 3.68 45.07
C TYR A 103 22.01 3.91 46.03
N LEU A 104 23.23 4.11 45.51
CA LEU A 104 24.43 4.30 46.33
C LEU A 104 24.44 5.64 47.06
N LYS A 105 23.82 6.66 46.48
CA LYS A 105 23.62 7.94 47.15
C LYS A 105 22.67 7.79 48.33
N ALA A 106 21.55 7.08 48.15
CA ALA A 106 20.59 6.81 49.21
C ALA A 106 21.20 5.94 50.33
N LEU A 107 21.94 4.88 49.97
CA LEU A 107 22.63 4.01 50.93
C LEU A 107 23.66 4.80 51.77
N ARG A 108 24.50 5.61 51.12
CA ARG A 108 25.50 6.45 51.81
C ARG A 108 24.85 7.36 52.83
N GLU A 109 23.77 8.03 52.44
CA GLU A 109 23.06 8.94 53.34
C GLU A 109 22.42 8.21 54.52
N THR A 110 21.80 7.06 54.29
CA THR A 110 21.22 6.24 55.36
C THR A 110 22.27 5.76 56.36
N VAL A 111 23.43 5.27 55.88
CA VAL A 111 24.52 4.81 56.76
C VAL A 111 25.12 5.97 57.54
N ARG A 112 25.33 7.11 56.88
CA ARG A 112 25.80 8.35 57.53
C ARG A 112 24.87 8.76 58.66
N LEU A 113 23.59 8.95 58.37
CA LEU A 113 22.60 9.39 59.35
C LEU A 113 22.45 8.40 60.51
N ARG A 114 22.46 7.09 60.24
CA ARG A 114 22.40 6.06 61.29
C ARG A 114 23.62 6.11 62.20
N THR A 115 24.81 6.26 61.63
CA THR A 115 26.06 6.31 62.40
C THR A 115 26.18 7.61 63.20
N GLU A 116 25.81 8.75 62.60
CA GLU A 116 25.75 10.03 63.30
C GLU A 116 24.76 9.96 64.48
N LEU A 117 23.60 9.34 64.28
CA LEU A 117 22.59 9.16 65.33
C LEU A 117 23.11 8.28 66.47
N GLU A 118 23.66 7.10 66.17
CA GLU A 118 24.23 6.21 67.19
C GLU A 118 25.38 6.86 67.96
N PHE A 119 26.23 7.64 67.27
CA PHE A 119 27.30 8.40 67.91
C PHE A 119 26.73 9.46 68.87
N LEU A 120 25.74 10.23 68.42
CA LEU A 120 25.06 11.23 69.24
C LEU A 120 24.33 10.62 70.44
N GLU A 121 23.64 9.49 70.27
CA GLU A 121 22.94 8.81 71.37
C GLU A 121 23.93 8.33 72.43
N LYS A 122 25.04 7.70 72.02
CA LYS A 122 26.12 7.27 72.93
C LYS A 122 26.75 8.48 73.63
N GLU A 123 27.00 9.57 72.91
CA GLU A 123 27.57 10.79 73.47
C GLU A 123 26.61 11.48 74.44
N ASN A 124 25.33 11.61 74.10
CA ASN A 124 24.31 12.20 74.96
C ASN A 124 24.13 11.35 76.23
N ALA A 125 24.12 10.02 76.13
CA ALA A 125 24.11 9.14 77.29
C ALA A 125 25.33 9.37 78.19
N PHE A 126 26.51 9.46 77.59
CA PHE A 126 27.77 9.74 78.29
C PHE A 126 27.77 11.11 78.99
N LEU A 127 27.36 12.18 78.29
CA LEU A 127 27.30 13.53 78.84
C LEU A 127 26.23 13.67 79.94
N ARG A 128 25.08 12.99 79.81
CA ARG A 128 24.05 12.94 80.88
C ARG A 128 24.61 12.30 82.14
N GLN A 129 25.36 11.20 82.02
CA GLN A 129 26.02 10.55 83.14
C GLN A 129 27.05 11.49 83.80
N ALA A 130 27.86 12.18 82.99
CA ALA A 130 28.83 13.15 83.46
C ALA A 130 28.20 14.38 84.16
N ALA A 131 27.02 14.84 83.71
CA ALA A 131 26.32 15.98 84.28
C ALA A 131 25.54 15.64 85.58
N GLY A 132 25.13 14.37 85.77
CA GLY A 132 24.33 13.93 86.93
C GLY A 132 25.13 13.63 88.20
N GLU A 133 26.40 13.23 88.08
CA GLU A 133 27.31 13.09 89.22
C GLU A 133 27.88 14.46 89.60
N ARG A 134 27.70 14.92 90.85
CA ARG A 134 28.10 16.26 91.32
C ARG A 134 29.59 16.57 91.02
N GLY A 135 29.83 17.18 89.86
CA GLY A 135 30.92 18.10 89.57
C GLY A 135 32.33 17.62 89.85
N ASP A 136 32.67 16.35 89.60
CA ASP A 136 34.07 15.92 89.62
C ASP A 136 34.59 15.65 88.20
N PHE A 137 34.97 16.73 87.51
CA PHE A 137 35.56 16.69 86.17
C PHE A 137 36.82 15.81 86.08
N SER A 138 37.50 15.57 87.20
CA SER A 138 38.65 14.66 87.24
C SER A 138 38.25 13.18 87.12
N ARG A 139 37.07 12.81 87.63
CA ARG A 139 36.48 11.48 87.46
C ARG A 139 35.98 11.23 86.03
N PHE A 140 35.52 12.29 85.36
CA PHE A 140 35.17 12.29 83.93
C PHE A 140 36.39 11.94 83.05
N LEU A 141 37.55 12.54 83.30
CA LEU A 141 38.79 12.21 82.60
C LEU A 141 39.23 10.76 82.86
N ALA A 142 39.00 10.23 84.07
CA ALA A 142 39.29 8.84 84.41
C ALA A 142 38.33 7.84 83.72
N GLN A 143 37.05 8.20 83.55
CA GLN A 143 36.06 7.36 82.86
C GLN A 143 36.27 7.31 81.34
N LEU A 144 36.75 8.41 80.73
CA LEU A 144 37.18 8.42 79.32
C LEU A 144 38.27 7.39 79.02
N GLY A 145 39.15 7.12 79.99
CA GLY A 145 40.18 6.07 79.89
C GLY A 145 39.67 4.63 80.07
N ALA A 146 38.40 4.44 80.46
CA ALA A 146 37.82 3.14 80.80
C ALA A 146 36.80 2.61 79.76
N LEU A 147 36.66 3.28 78.60
CA LEU A 147 35.76 2.82 77.53
C LEU A 147 36.25 1.49 76.93
N GLU A 148 35.41 0.45 77.02
CA GLU A 148 35.74 -0.94 76.66
C GLU A 148 35.59 -1.28 75.17
N ASP A 149 35.27 -0.32 74.29
CA ASP A 149 35.09 -0.60 72.86
C ASP A 149 36.44 -0.99 72.23
N ALA A 150 36.55 -2.22 71.72
CA ALA A 150 37.81 -2.81 71.25
C ALA A 150 38.45 -2.03 70.09
N GLU A 151 37.63 -1.31 69.31
CA GLU A 151 38.11 -0.40 68.27
C GLU A 151 38.62 0.94 68.85
N LEU A 152 38.07 1.42 69.98
CA LEU A 152 38.57 2.63 70.63
C LEU A 152 39.83 2.40 71.47
N GLN A 153 40.06 1.18 71.99
CA GLN A 153 41.24 0.88 72.80
C GLN A 153 42.58 1.14 72.08
N GLU A 154 42.63 1.04 70.75
CA GLU A 154 43.81 1.40 69.96
C GLU A 154 44.09 2.92 69.99
N TYR A 155 43.05 3.74 70.21
CA TYR A 155 43.10 5.20 70.15
C TYR A 155 43.05 5.89 71.51
N ILE A 156 42.72 5.18 72.60
CA ILE A 156 42.74 5.69 73.99
C ILE A 156 44.12 6.28 74.37
N PRO A 157 45.28 5.69 74.00
CA PRO A 157 46.59 6.30 74.27
C PRO A 157 46.73 7.68 73.63
N THR A 158 46.19 7.86 72.42
CA THR A 158 46.18 9.12 71.68
C THR A 158 45.26 10.15 72.35
N VAL A 159 44.08 9.76 72.83
CA VAL A 159 43.15 10.63 73.59
C VAL A 159 43.77 11.07 74.92
N THR A 160 44.44 10.14 75.61
CA THR A 160 45.12 10.42 76.88
C THR A 160 46.34 11.33 76.68
N MET A 161 47.02 11.22 75.53
CA MET A 161 48.13 12.09 75.12
C MET A 161 47.66 13.51 74.73
N ILE A 162 46.51 13.64 74.02
CA ILE A 162 45.86 14.93 73.71
C ILE A 162 45.55 15.70 75.00
N LEU A 163 45.01 15.00 76.00
CA LEU A 163 44.58 15.58 77.27
C LEU A 163 45.76 15.94 78.18
N ARG A 164 46.97 15.42 77.94
CA ARG A 164 48.14 15.57 78.82
C ARG A 164 49.25 16.48 78.27
N ASP A 165 49.59 16.41 76.98
CA ASP A 165 50.82 17.02 76.43
C ASP A 165 50.58 18.06 75.31
N GLY A 166 49.32 18.44 75.05
CA GLY A 166 48.95 19.40 74.01
C GLY A 166 48.53 18.75 72.69
N THR A 167 47.68 19.46 71.95
CA THR A 167 46.75 18.91 70.95
C THR A 167 47.35 18.58 69.57
N ALA A 168 48.55 19.07 69.24
CA ALA A 168 49.08 19.01 67.87
C ALA A 168 49.44 17.59 67.36
N PRO A 169 50.29 16.77 68.04
CA PRO A 169 50.77 15.51 67.46
C PRO A 169 49.68 14.44 67.30
N ALA A 170 48.60 14.55 68.05
CA ALA A 170 47.47 13.62 67.98
C ALA A 170 46.42 14.04 66.94
N ALA A 171 46.27 15.34 66.67
CA ALA A 171 45.49 15.82 65.53
C ALA A 171 46.08 15.32 64.20
N ASP A 172 47.41 15.34 64.07
CA ASP A 172 48.12 14.81 62.89
C ASP A 172 47.91 13.30 62.71
N THR A 173 47.85 12.55 63.82
CA THR A 173 47.61 11.10 63.80
C THR A 173 46.19 10.77 63.37
N LEU A 174 45.18 11.49 63.89
CA LEU A 174 43.77 11.32 63.51
C LEU A 174 43.53 11.70 62.05
N GLU A 175 44.15 12.78 61.57
CA GLU A 175 44.07 13.17 60.16
C GLU A 175 44.74 12.12 59.23
N GLY A 176 45.85 11.53 59.68
CA GLY A 176 46.48 10.40 58.99
C GLY A 176 45.60 9.14 58.92
N ILE A 177 44.80 8.86 59.96
CA ILE A 177 43.83 7.76 59.97
C ILE A 177 42.65 8.09 59.07
N ARG A 178 42.10 9.30 59.19
CA ARG A 178 40.99 9.80 58.38
C ARG A 178 41.30 9.71 56.89
N THR A 179 42.45 10.19 56.45
CA THR A 179 42.87 10.13 55.04
C THR A 179 43.02 8.70 54.51
N LYS A 180 43.56 7.77 55.32
CA LYS A 180 43.64 6.35 54.96
C LYS A 180 42.26 5.70 54.83
N ILE A 181 41.38 5.95 55.79
CA ILE A 181 40.00 5.43 55.80
C ILE A 181 39.21 6.01 54.62
N GLN A 182 39.32 7.32 54.37
CA GLN A 182 38.65 7.98 53.26
C GLN A 182 39.11 7.40 51.91
N LYS A 183 40.42 7.26 51.68
CA LYS A 183 40.93 6.67 50.43
C LYS A 183 40.44 5.24 50.21
N LYS A 184 40.36 4.44 51.28
CA LYS A 184 39.81 3.08 51.22
C LYS A 184 38.31 3.09 50.94
N SER A 185 37.58 4.04 51.54
CA SER A 185 36.14 4.24 51.37
C SER A 185 35.81 4.60 49.92
N GLU A 186 36.54 5.55 49.32
CA GLU A 186 36.38 5.95 47.92
C GLU A 186 36.62 4.78 46.95
N MET A 187 37.66 3.97 47.19
CA MET A 187 37.96 2.78 46.36
C MET A 187 36.86 1.71 46.47
N GLN A 188 36.35 1.44 47.67
CA GLN A 188 35.26 0.48 47.86
C GLN A 188 33.94 1.00 47.27
N GLN A 189 33.66 2.29 47.37
CA GLN A 189 32.47 2.90 46.75
C GLN A 189 32.51 2.78 45.22
N TYR A 190 33.66 3.05 44.60
CA TYR A 190 33.82 2.85 43.16
C TYR A 190 33.62 1.37 42.76
N THR A 191 34.15 0.46 43.57
CA THR A 191 34.03 -0.99 43.34
C THR A 191 32.58 -1.43 43.45
N LEU A 192 31.87 -1.00 44.50
CA LEU A 192 30.46 -1.28 44.68
C LEU A 192 29.63 -0.65 43.55
N GLN A 193 29.92 0.58 43.12
CA GLN A 193 29.21 1.22 42.02
C GLN A 193 29.32 0.42 40.72
N LYS A 194 30.53 0.01 40.37
CA LYS A 194 30.78 -0.76 39.16
C LYS A 194 30.13 -2.15 39.24
N LEU A 195 30.24 -2.82 40.39
CA LEU A 195 29.65 -4.13 40.63
C LEU A 195 28.12 -4.07 40.57
N HIS A 196 27.52 -3.08 41.23
CA HIS A 196 26.07 -2.88 41.25
C HIS A 196 25.52 -2.47 39.89
N GLN A 197 26.22 -1.61 39.16
CA GLN A 197 25.89 -1.31 37.76
C GLN A 197 25.89 -2.59 36.92
N THR A 198 26.93 -3.42 37.06
CA THR A 198 27.01 -4.71 36.34
C THR A 198 25.86 -5.63 36.73
N LEU A 199 25.48 -5.67 38.01
CA LEU A 199 24.35 -6.45 38.50
C LEU A 199 23.03 -6.01 37.85
N VAL A 200 22.74 -4.70 37.87
CA VAL A 200 21.54 -4.13 37.26
C VAL A 200 21.52 -4.42 35.76
N GLU A 201 22.65 -4.26 35.06
CA GLU A 201 22.78 -4.62 33.64
C GLU A 201 22.47 -6.10 33.40
N ARG A 202 22.97 -7.02 34.24
CA ARG A 202 22.67 -8.45 34.10
C ARG A 202 21.22 -8.79 34.43
N GLU A 203 20.60 -8.14 35.41
CA GLU A 203 19.17 -8.33 35.71
C GLU A 203 18.27 -7.83 34.58
N PHE A 204 18.60 -6.69 33.96
CA PHE A 204 17.92 -6.21 32.75
C PHE A 204 18.04 -7.20 31.61
N LEU A 205 19.24 -7.72 31.37
CA LEU A 205 19.45 -8.72 30.33
C LEU A 205 18.65 -9.99 30.62
N GLN A 206 18.66 -10.49 31.86
CA GLN A 206 17.88 -11.67 32.25
C GLN A 206 16.38 -11.44 32.05
N PHE A 207 15.87 -10.26 32.40
CA PHE A 207 14.48 -9.88 32.18
C PHE A 207 14.14 -9.85 30.69
N ASP A 208 14.99 -9.26 29.85
CA ASP A 208 14.82 -9.26 28.40
C ASP A 208 14.80 -10.68 27.83
N LEU A 209 15.62 -11.59 28.35
CA LEU A 209 15.62 -12.99 27.92
C LEU A 209 14.34 -13.73 28.32
N GLN A 210 13.84 -13.49 29.54
CA GLN A 210 12.58 -14.07 30.01
C GLN A 210 11.37 -13.52 29.27
N SER A 211 11.34 -12.20 29.02
CA SER A 211 10.23 -11.53 28.34
C SER A 211 10.10 -11.97 26.87
N ASN A 212 11.22 -12.28 26.22
CA ASN A 212 11.27 -12.77 24.84
C ASN A 212 10.66 -14.18 24.63
N ARG A 213 10.37 -14.93 25.71
CA ARG A 213 9.65 -16.22 25.59
C ARG A 213 8.16 -16.06 25.26
N HIS A 214 7.58 -14.87 25.44
CA HIS A 214 6.17 -14.64 25.13
C HIS A 214 5.93 -14.28 23.65
N ILE A 215 4.91 -14.89 23.03
CA ILE A 215 4.51 -14.66 21.63
C ILE A 215 4.18 -13.18 21.38
N VAL A 216 3.61 -12.48 22.37
CA VAL A 216 3.28 -11.05 22.28
C VAL A 216 4.54 -10.23 22.01
N THR A 217 5.64 -10.51 22.72
CA THR A 217 6.94 -9.87 22.54
C THR A 217 7.53 -10.19 21.16
N GLN A 218 7.30 -11.39 20.65
CA GLN A 218 7.71 -11.79 19.29
C GLN A 218 7.00 -10.97 18.21
N ILE A 219 5.68 -10.81 18.33
CA ILE A 219 4.87 -9.98 17.44
C ILE A 219 5.29 -8.51 17.57
N ALA A 220 5.44 -8.01 18.80
CA ALA A 220 5.86 -6.65 19.07
C ALA A 220 7.24 -6.35 18.44
N SER A 221 8.17 -7.31 18.50
CA SER A 221 9.47 -7.17 17.84
C SER A 221 9.38 -7.03 16.32
N MET A 222 8.31 -7.49 15.66
CA MET A 222 8.07 -7.28 14.22
C MET A 222 7.76 -5.82 13.87
N PHE A 223 7.32 -5.03 14.85
CA PHE A 223 6.99 -3.62 14.72
C PHE A 223 8.12 -2.67 15.20
N SER A 224 9.30 -3.20 15.57
CA SER A 224 10.40 -2.36 16.09
C SER A 224 10.96 -1.37 15.04
N MET A 225 11.51 -0.26 15.53
CA MET A 225 11.99 0.89 14.74
C MET A 225 12.89 0.53 13.55
N ASP A 226 13.80 -0.42 13.71
CA ASP A 226 14.73 -0.85 12.63
C ASP A 226 14.01 -1.42 11.41
N LYS A 227 12.72 -1.78 11.55
CA LYS A 227 11.92 -2.43 10.50
C LYS A 227 10.97 -1.47 9.80
N ARG A 228 10.95 -0.19 10.16
CA ARG A 228 10.11 0.83 9.52
C ARG A 228 10.35 0.88 8.01
N TRP A 229 11.61 0.83 7.59
CA TRP A 229 11.98 0.82 6.17
C TRP A 229 11.51 -0.43 5.43
N PHE A 230 11.56 -1.60 6.06
CA PHE A 230 11.06 -2.84 5.46
C PHE A 230 9.55 -2.74 5.17
N TRP A 231 8.76 -2.31 6.16
CA TRP A 231 7.32 -2.16 5.99
C TRP A 231 6.97 -1.05 4.99
N LEU A 232 7.69 0.08 5.04
CA LEU A 232 7.51 1.17 4.09
C LEU A 232 7.77 0.72 2.65
N LEU A 233 8.89 0.02 2.41
CA LEU A 233 9.25 -0.50 1.09
C LEU A 233 8.26 -1.57 0.63
N GLY A 234 7.84 -2.49 1.51
CA GLY A 234 6.84 -3.51 1.19
C GLY A 234 5.49 -2.91 0.80
N VAL A 235 5.01 -1.91 1.56
CA VAL A 235 3.76 -1.18 1.28
C VAL A 235 3.88 -0.37 0.00
N THR A 236 5.03 0.27 -0.23
CA THR A 236 5.27 1.04 -1.46
C THR A 236 5.28 0.13 -2.68
N ALA A 237 5.94 -1.03 -2.60
CA ALA A 237 5.99 -2.01 -3.68
C ALA A 237 4.60 -2.59 -3.97
N PHE A 238 3.86 -2.99 -2.93
CA PHE A 238 2.49 -3.47 -3.09
C PHE A 238 1.56 -2.38 -3.63
N GLY A 239 1.67 -1.16 -3.12
CA GLY A 239 0.91 -0.01 -3.58
C GLY A 239 1.18 0.33 -5.04
N ALA A 240 2.45 0.28 -5.47
CA ALA A 240 2.83 0.47 -6.87
C ALA A 240 2.28 -0.63 -7.78
N LEU A 241 2.30 -1.90 -7.34
CA LEU A 241 1.71 -3.01 -8.08
C LEU A 241 0.19 -2.84 -8.21
N VAL A 242 -0.51 -2.52 -7.12
CA VAL A 242 -1.96 -2.26 -7.14
C VAL A 242 -2.28 -1.06 -8.03
N ALA A 243 -1.48 0.01 -7.99
CA ALA A 243 -1.66 1.17 -8.86
C ALA A 243 -1.45 0.83 -10.34
N ALA A 244 -0.45 0.00 -10.68
CA ALA A 244 -0.21 -0.46 -12.04
C ALA A 244 -1.36 -1.35 -12.55
N VAL A 245 -1.82 -2.31 -11.73
CA VAL A 245 -2.97 -3.17 -12.05
C VAL A 245 -4.23 -2.33 -12.20
N TRP A 246 -4.47 -1.38 -11.30
CA TRP A 246 -5.62 -0.47 -11.35
C TRP A 246 -5.58 0.38 -12.62
N HIS A 247 -4.42 0.95 -12.96
CA HIS A 247 -4.25 1.76 -14.17
C HIS A 247 -4.55 0.95 -15.43
N GLU A 248 -3.97 -0.25 -15.55
CA GLU A 248 -4.18 -1.11 -16.71
C GLU A 248 -5.64 -1.61 -16.81
N ARG A 249 -6.24 -1.99 -15.68
CA ARG A 249 -7.62 -2.49 -15.61
C ARG A 249 -8.65 -1.37 -15.45
N ARG A 250 -8.27 -0.09 -15.53
CA ARG A 250 -9.15 1.04 -15.18
C ARG A 250 -10.45 1.06 -15.98
N HIS A 251 -10.42 0.69 -17.26
CA HIS A 251 -11.62 0.65 -18.09
C HIS A 251 -12.56 -0.49 -17.68
N GLU A 252 -12.04 -1.66 -17.31
CA GLU A 252 -12.85 -2.77 -16.79
C GLU A 252 -13.43 -2.44 -15.42
N ILE A 253 -12.63 -1.83 -14.54
CA ILE A 253 -13.07 -1.40 -13.22
C ILE A 253 -14.17 -0.34 -13.35
N ARG A 254 -13.98 0.69 -14.20
CA ARG A 254 -15.02 1.69 -14.49
C ARG A 254 -16.26 1.05 -15.10
N ARG A 255 -16.08 0.13 -16.05
CA ARG A 255 -17.18 -0.62 -16.64
C ARG A 255 -17.96 -1.33 -15.55
N TRP A 256 -17.31 -1.99 -14.60
CA TRP A 256 -18.00 -2.65 -13.49
C TRP A 256 -18.69 -1.66 -12.55
N LEU A 257 -17.99 -0.59 -12.14
CA LEU A 257 -18.50 0.45 -11.23
C LEU A 257 -19.64 1.29 -11.83
N ASN A 258 -19.68 1.46 -13.16
CA ASN A 258 -20.75 2.17 -13.86
C ASN A 258 -22.07 1.37 -13.91
N GLY A 259 -22.11 0.13 -13.43
CA GLY A 259 -23.33 -0.67 -13.36
C GLY A 259 -24.34 -0.15 -12.34
N GLY A 260 -25.64 -0.31 -12.60
CA GLY A 260 -26.72 0.11 -11.70
C GLY A 260 -26.60 -0.50 -10.30
N ARG A 261 -26.28 -1.81 -10.22
CA ARG A 261 -26.05 -2.50 -8.94
C ARG A 261 -24.83 -1.98 -8.18
N ALA A 262 -23.71 -1.73 -8.87
CA ALA A 262 -22.51 -1.21 -8.22
C ALA A 262 -22.72 0.19 -7.64
N ARG A 263 -23.48 1.04 -8.36
CA ARG A 263 -23.92 2.36 -7.84
C ARG A 263 -24.84 2.22 -6.63
N GLN A 264 -25.82 1.32 -6.67
CA GLN A 264 -26.74 1.07 -5.54
C GLN A 264 -26.00 0.56 -4.29
N MET A 265 -25.04 -0.36 -4.46
CA MET A 265 -24.23 -0.89 -3.36
C MET A 265 -23.14 0.09 -2.88
N ARG A 266 -23.03 1.28 -3.49
CA ARG A 266 -21.97 2.27 -3.20
C ARG A 266 -20.57 1.64 -3.18
N LEU A 267 -20.34 0.66 -4.06
CA LEU A 267 -19.16 -0.19 -4.01
C LEU A 267 -17.85 0.61 -4.11
N ALA A 268 -17.84 1.69 -4.90
CA ALA A 268 -16.71 2.61 -4.96
C ALA A 268 -16.39 3.20 -3.59
N GLN A 269 -17.40 3.62 -2.81
CA GLN A 269 -17.22 4.14 -1.45
C GLN A 269 -16.68 3.05 -0.51
N VAL A 270 -17.21 1.83 -0.61
CA VAL A 270 -16.72 0.69 0.20
C VAL A 270 -15.25 0.40 -0.10
N LEU A 271 -14.86 0.33 -1.37
CA LEU A 271 -13.46 0.12 -1.78
C LEU A 271 -12.56 1.25 -1.29
N THR A 272 -13.01 2.51 -1.38
CA THR A 272 -12.28 3.66 -0.83
C THR A 272 -12.13 3.56 0.70
N VAL A 273 -13.18 3.15 1.43
CA VAL A 273 -13.12 2.95 2.89
C VAL A 273 -12.16 1.82 3.25
N CYS A 274 -12.23 0.67 2.56
CA CYS A 274 -11.30 -0.43 2.81
C CYS A 274 -9.84 -0.04 2.52
N PHE A 275 -9.60 0.67 1.41
CA PHE A 275 -8.26 1.15 1.06
C PHE A 275 -7.75 2.18 2.07
N THR A 276 -8.57 3.14 2.48
CA THR A 276 -8.19 4.14 3.49
C THR A 276 -7.94 3.52 4.86
N LEU A 277 -8.73 2.52 5.28
CA LEU A 277 -8.48 1.75 6.50
C LEU A 277 -7.14 1.01 6.42
N LEU A 278 -6.85 0.36 5.29
CA LEU A 278 -5.59 -0.37 5.10
C LEU A 278 -4.38 0.57 5.10
N VAL A 279 -4.47 1.72 4.43
CA VAL A 279 -3.43 2.75 4.46
C VAL A 279 -3.27 3.36 5.86
N SER A 280 -4.38 3.60 6.57
CA SER A 280 -4.35 4.17 7.93
C SER A 280 -3.75 3.18 8.94
N MET A 281 -4.14 1.91 8.90
CA MET A 281 -3.51 0.86 9.73
C MET A 281 -2.02 0.77 9.46
N THR A 282 -1.62 0.89 8.20
CA THR A 282 -0.20 0.88 7.80
C THR A 282 0.55 2.08 8.36
N LEU A 283 -0.01 3.29 8.23
CA LEU A 283 0.57 4.52 8.76
C LEU A 283 0.65 4.51 10.30
N ILE A 284 -0.42 4.08 10.98
CA ILE A 284 -0.43 3.94 12.44
C ILE A 284 0.65 2.95 12.89
N SER A 285 0.77 1.80 12.22
CA SER A 285 1.82 0.82 12.52
C SER A 285 3.22 1.38 12.28
N PHE A 286 3.40 2.25 11.28
CA PHE A 286 4.68 2.88 10.95
C PHE A 286 5.08 3.96 11.97
N PHE A 287 4.18 4.90 12.28
CA PHE A 287 4.46 6.03 13.17
C PHE A 287 4.36 5.67 14.65
N MET A 288 3.32 4.92 15.03
CA MET A 288 3.05 4.54 16.42
C MET A 288 3.59 3.15 16.77
N GLY A 289 4.35 2.49 15.88
CA GLY A 289 4.88 1.14 16.13
C GLY A 289 5.67 1.03 17.43
N GLU A 290 6.41 2.08 17.80
CA GLU A 290 7.15 2.11 19.07
C GLU A 290 6.23 2.30 20.28
N PHE A 291 5.19 3.13 20.17
CA PHE A 291 4.21 3.30 21.22
C PHE A 291 3.40 2.01 21.43
N ILE A 292 2.98 1.36 20.35
CA ILE A 292 2.30 0.05 20.39
C ILE A 292 3.23 -1.01 21.00
N TYR A 293 4.52 -0.99 20.64
CA TYR A 293 5.54 -1.87 21.22
C TYR A 293 5.66 -1.67 22.73
N ARG A 294 5.82 -0.42 23.19
CA ARG A 294 5.90 -0.09 24.63
C ARG A 294 4.60 -0.44 25.36
N ALA A 295 3.44 -0.10 24.81
CA ALA A 295 2.15 -0.43 25.40
C ALA A 295 1.92 -1.95 25.53
N MET A 296 2.36 -2.74 24.54
CA MET A 296 2.32 -4.20 24.62
C MET A 296 3.29 -4.74 25.68
N LEU A 297 4.50 -4.19 25.79
CA LEU A 297 5.44 -4.57 26.85
C LEU A 297 4.89 -4.23 28.24
N ASP A 298 4.36 -3.02 28.42
CA ASP A 298 3.81 -2.54 29.69
C ASP A 298 2.64 -3.44 30.12
N MET A 299 1.69 -3.73 29.23
CA MET A 299 0.56 -4.64 29.52
C MET A 299 1.01 -6.05 29.93
N THR A 300 2.18 -6.49 29.47
CA THR A 300 2.65 -7.86 29.74
C THR A 300 3.44 -7.95 31.05
N PHE A 301 4.03 -6.86 31.54
CA PHE A 301 4.99 -6.89 32.67
C PHE A 301 4.71 -5.84 33.77
N HIS A 302 3.44 -5.58 34.09
CA HIS A 302 2.99 -4.53 35.03
C HIS A 302 3.59 -4.53 36.47
N SER A 303 4.47 -5.46 36.87
CA SER A 303 5.07 -5.45 38.22
C SER A 303 6.48 -6.03 38.38
N THR A 304 7.16 -6.44 37.29
CA THR A 304 8.45 -7.17 37.39
C THR A 304 9.59 -6.54 36.61
N ALA A 305 9.39 -5.37 36.01
CA ALA A 305 10.49 -4.66 35.35
C ALA A 305 11.58 -4.32 36.39
N PRO A 306 12.87 -4.61 36.12
CA PRO A 306 13.97 -4.34 37.05
C PRO A 306 14.00 -2.88 37.53
N SER A 307 13.72 -1.92 36.64
CA SER A 307 13.59 -0.50 37.00
C SER A 307 12.55 -0.24 38.09
N ALA A 308 11.42 -0.95 38.09
CA ALA A 308 10.40 -0.79 39.12
C ALA A 308 10.84 -1.36 40.48
N VAL A 309 11.59 -2.47 40.48
CA VAL A 309 12.16 -3.07 41.69
C VAL A 309 13.18 -2.15 42.32
N TYR A 310 14.09 -1.58 41.52
CA TYR A 310 15.11 -0.66 42.03
C TYR A 310 14.53 0.69 42.44
N ALA A 311 13.56 1.23 41.70
CA ALA A 311 12.84 2.42 42.11
C ALA A 311 12.11 2.20 43.45
N HIS A 312 11.61 0.99 43.71
CA HIS A 312 11.02 0.65 44.99
C HIS A 312 12.07 0.64 46.12
N LEU A 313 13.22 0.00 45.92
CA LEU A 313 14.33 -0.04 46.90
C LEU A 313 14.88 1.37 47.21
N GLU A 314 15.06 2.20 46.17
CA GLU A 314 15.47 3.58 46.32
C GLU A 314 14.47 4.38 47.15
N ASN A 315 13.18 4.22 46.88
CA ASN A 315 12.11 4.87 47.64
C ASN A 315 12.10 4.40 49.11
N GLU A 316 12.38 3.12 49.39
CA GLU A 316 12.50 2.61 50.75
C GLU A 316 13.68 3.21 51.50
N LEU A 317 14.88 3.24 50.89
CA LEU A 317 16.07 3.87 51.49
C LEU A 317 15.88 5.38 51.71
N THR A 318 15.24 6.07 50.77
CA THR A 318 14.97 7.50 50.87
C THR A 318 13.93 7.81 51.95
N LYS A 319 12.97 6.89 52.15
CA LYS A 319 12.02 6.99 53.26
C LYS A 319 12.73 6.76 54.60
N GLU A 320 13.61 5.77 54.66
CA GLU A 320 14.41 5.50 55.86
C GLU A 320 15.33 6.67 56.21
N SER A 321 16.05 7.23 55.24
CA SER A 321 16.94 8.38 55.47
C SER A 321 16.19 9.58 56.03
N LYS A 322 15.01 9.92 55.50
CA LYS A 322 14.15 10.97 56.04
C LYS A 322 13.72 10.71 57.49
N THR A 323 13.45 9.46 57.84
CA THR A 323 13.11 9.12 59.24
C THR A 323 14.31 9.24 60.17
N LEU A 324 15.51 8.88 59.70
CA LEU A 324 16.75 9.02 60.48
C LEU A 324 17.15 10.49 60.64
N GLU A 325 16.99 11.30 59.60
CA GLU A 325 17.26 12.74 59.63
C GLU A 325 16.39 13.45 60.68
N ALA A 326 15.09 13.13 60.72
CA ALA A 326 14.17 13.66 61.73
C ALA A 326 14.57 13.26 63.16
N LYS A 327 15.06 12.02 63.37
CA LYS A 327 15.56 11.57 64.67
C LYS A 327 16.88 12.27 65.05
N LEU A 328 17.77 12.41 64.08
CA LEU A 328 19.07 13.06 64.26
C LEU A 328 18.92 14.51 64.69
N GLU A 329 18.00 15.27 64.09
CA GLU A 329 17.73 16.65 64.49
C GLU A 329 17.17 16.75 65.91
N LEU A 330 16.35 15.79 66.34
CA LEU A 330 15.84 15.72 67.71
C LEU A 330 16.98 15.49 68.72
N GLU A 331 17.87 14.54 68.44
CA GLU A 331 19.05 14.27 69.28
C GLU A 331 20.07 15.41 69.28
N LYS A 332 20.26 16.13 68.15
CA LYS A 332 21.10 17.33 68.10
C LYS A 332 20.54 18.45 68.97
N MET A 333 19.22 18.66 68.97
CA MET A 333 18.57 19.65 69.83
C MET A 333 18.78 19.30 71.31
N GLU A 334 18.64 18.03 71.65
CA GLU A 334 18.87 17.57 73.01
C GLU A 334 20.34 17.70 73.41
N GLN A 335 21.26 17.34 72.51
CA GLN A 335 22.68 17.49 72.73
C GLN A 335 23.07 18.93 73.02
N LYS A 336 22.55 19.91 72.25
CA LYS A 336 22.82 21.33 72.51
C LYS A 336 22.44 21.70 73.93
N ARG A 337 21.29 21.24 74.42
CA ARG A 337 20.85 21.47 75.80
C ARG A 337 21.80 20.86 76.83
N ILE A 338 22.25 19.62 76.60
CA ILE A 338 23.20 18.93 77.50
C ILE A 338 24.57 19.64 77.47
N HIS A 339 25.01 20.06 76.29
CA HIS A 339 26.29 20.71 76.08
C HIS A 339 26.35 22.10 76.72
N GLU A 340 25.27 22.88 76.70
CA GLU A 340 25.16 24.16 77.43
C GLU A 340 25.34 23.96 78.94
N VAL A 341 24.66 22.96 79.51
CA VAL A 341 24.80 22.61 80.94
C VAL A 341 26.23 22.16 81.25
N TRP A 342 26.84 21.38 80.36
CA TRP A 342 28.21 20.91 80.53
C TRP A 342 29.24 22.04 80.38
N LYS A 343 29.04 22.97 79.44
CA LYS A 343 29.88 24.15 79.25
C LYS A 343 29.86 25.05 80.49
N GLU A 344 28.68 25.32 81.04
CA GLU A 344 28.55 26.07 82.31
C GLU A 344 29.26 25.38 83.48
N ALA A 345 29.28 24.04 83.50
CA ALA A 345 29.98 23.28 84.53
C ALA A 345 31.51 23.34 84.34
N ALA A 346 31.99 23.24 83.10
CA ALA A 346 33.41 23.31 82.76
C ALA A 346 34.01 24.70 83.02
N GLU A 347 33.30 25.78 82.65
CA GLU A 347 33.71 27.17 82.90
C GLU A 347 33.87 27.48 84.40
N LYS A 348 33.10 26.81 85.27
CA LYS A 348 33.21 26.96 86.73
C LYS A 348 34.42 26.23 87.33
N GLN A 349 35.01 25.27 86.62
CA GLN A 349 36.04 24.37 87.16
C GLN A 349 37.41 24.51 86.48
N VAL A 350 37.47 25.02 85.25
CA VAL A 350 38.69 25.12 84.45
C VAL A 350 38.92 26.57 84.03
N ALA A 351 40.05 27.16 84.44
CA ALA A 351 40.38 28.57 84.20
C ALA A 351 40.60 28.92 82.69
N ASP A 352 40.76 27.91 81.83
CA ASP A 352 40.91 28.01 80.36
C ASP A 352 39.92 27.06 79.65
N ALA A 353 38.62 27.20 79.90
CA ALA A 353 37.60 26.32 79.33
C ALA A 353 37.43 26.49 77.80
N ASP A 354 37.54 27.71 77.25
CA ASP A 354 37.27 27.98 75.82
C ASP A 354 38.23 27.26 74.84
N PRO A 355 39.56 27.27 75.04
CA PRO A 355 40.49 26.50 74.20
C PRO A 355 40.23 24.99 74.26
N PHE A 356 39.89 24.48 75.44
CA PHE A 356 39.55 23.07 75.64
C PHE A 356 38.26 22.68 74.90
N MET A 357 37.20 23.48 75.01
CA MET A 357 35.94 23.24 74.32
C MET A 357 36.09 23.28 72.80
N THR A 358 36.93 24.19 72.31
CA THR A 358 37.27 24.28 70.89
C THR A 358 38.03 23.03 70.43
N ALA A 359 39.06 22.61 71.15
CA ALA A 359 39.82 21.39 70.86
C ALA A 359 38.94 20.12 70.94
N TRP A 360 38.07 20.03 71.93
CA TRP A 360 37.10 18.95 72.09
C TRP A 360 36.15 18.88 70.90
N SER A 361 35.57 20.01 70.48
CA SER A 361 34.65 20.06 69.33
C SER A 361 35.34 19.63 68.03
N SER A 362 36.60 20.06 67.82
CA SER A 362 37.39 19.67 66.66
C SER A 362 37.71 18.18 66.66
N TRP A 363 38.18 17.66 67.79
CA TRP A 363 38.49 16.23 67.97
C TRP A 363 37.25 15.36 67.77
N ARG A 364 36.12 15.77 68.39
CA ARG A 364 34.83 15.11 68.26
C ARG A 364 34.38 15.03 66.79
N GLY A 365 34.49 16.14 66.07
CA GLY A 365 34.19 16.16 64.63
C GLY A 365 35.02 15.14 63.86
N SER A 366 36.32 15.08 64.11
CA SER A 366 37.22 14.09 63.49
C SER A 366 36.86 12.65 63.84
N VAL A 367 36.53 12.35 65.11
CA VAL A 367 36.16 10.99 65.55
C VAL A 367 34.82 10.57 64.97
N GLN A 368 33.83 11.46 64.96
CA GLN A 368 32.54 11.20 64.35
C GLN A 368 32.69 10.89 62.86
N GLU A 369 33.51 11.66 62.15
CA GLU A 369 33.77 11.44 60.72
C GLU A 369 34.50 10.12 60.48
N ILE A 370 35.49 9.78 61.30
CA ILE A 370 36.18 8.48 61.24
C ILE A 370 35.19 7.33 61.49
N ALA A 371 34.30 7.45 62.48
CA ALA A 371 33.29 6.43 62.79
C ALA A 371 32.28 6.25 61.63
N VAL A 372 31.81 7.36 61.05
CA VAL A 372 30.94 7.34 59.86
C VAL A 372 31.63 6.63 58.70
N GLN A 373 32.88 6.99 58.40
CA GLN A 373 33.62 6.37 57.30
C GLN A 373 33.97 4.90 57.59
N GLY A 374 34.26 4.54 58.83
CA GLY A 374 34.48 3.15 59.26
C GLY A 374 33.25 2.27 59.10
N LYS A 375 32.07 2.75 59.55
CA LYS A 375 30.80 2.05 59.31
C LYS A 375 30.44 1.98 57.83
N LEU A 376 30.69 3.06 57.09
CA LEU A 376 30.47 3.07 55.65
C LEU A 376 31.33 2.03 54.93
N LEU A 377 32.60 1.88 55.30
CA LEU A 377 33.47 0.81 54.81
C LEU A 377 32.90 -0.58 55.10
N ALA A 378 32.48 -0.84 56.35
CA ALA A 378 31.94 -2.13 56.74
C ALA A 378 30.64 -2.49 56.00
N GLU A 379 29.74 -1.52 55.84
CA GLU A 379 28.48 -1.72 55.13
C GLU A 379 28.70 -1.85 53.61
N THR A 380 29.60 -1.05 53.03
CA THR A 380 29.96 -1.16 51.61
C THR A 380 30.56 -2.54 51.31
N ASP A 381 31.42 -3.06 52.19
CA ASP A 381 32.01 -4.39 52.05
C ASP A 381 30.99 -5.53 52.19
N ARG A 382 29.98 -5.36 53.06
CA ARG A 382 28.84 -6.28 53.17
C ARG A 382 28.04 -6.31 51.85
N GLN A 383 27.72 -5.14 51.31
CA GLN A 383 26.97 -5.01 50.06
C GLN A 383 27.74 -5.56 48.85
N ILE A 384 29.06 -5.32 48.77
CA ILE A 384 29.91 -5.92 47.72
C ILE A 384 29.78 -7.45 47.74
N ARG A 385 29.86 -8.08 48.91
CA ARG A 385 29.74 -9.54 49.03
C ARG A 385 28.34 -10.07 48.66
N GLU A 386 27.29 -9.33 49.00
CA GLU A 386 25.91 -9.66 48.62
C GLU A 386 25.70 -9.54 47.10
N ASP A 387 26.16 -8.44 46.50
CA ASP A 387 26.05 -8.20 45.06
C ASP A 387 26.91 -9.18 44.24
N GLU A 388 28.11 -9.54 44.71
CA GLU A 388 28.94 -10.59 44.08
C GLU A 388 28.26 -11.96 44.10
N LYS A 389 27.51 -12.27 45.17
CA LYS A 389 26.75 -13.51 45.27
C LYS A 389 25.58 -13.50 44.30
N LYS A 390 24.79 -12.41 44.27
CA LYS A 390 23.67 -12.26 43.32
C LYS A 390 24.14 -12.30 41.88
N LEU A 391 25.24 -11.62 41.56
CA LEU A 391 25.82 -11.61 40.22
C LEU A 391 26.22 -13.01 39.77
N ARG A 392 26.77 -13.84 40.67
CA ARG A 392 27.07 -15.25 40.39
C ARG A 392 25.80 -16.07 40.15
N GLU A 393 24.75 -15.87 40.94
CA GLU A 393 23.46 -16.54 40.77
C GLU A 393 22.81 -16.18 39.42
N ILE A 394 22.82 -14.90 39.04
CA ILE A 394 22.30 -14.41 37.76
C ILE A 394 23.16 -14.92 36.60
N ASN A 395 24.48 -14.90 36.70
CA ASN A 395 25.36 -15.45 35.67
C ASN A 395 25.15 -16.95 35.47
N ALA A 396 24.96 -17.72 36.55
CA ALA A 396 24.62 -19.14 36.46
C ALA A 396 23.26 -19.36 35.79
N ALA A 397 22.24 -18.57 36.15
CA ALA A 397 20.94 -18.62 35.51
C ALA A 397 21.03 -18.26 34.01
N MET A 398 21.76 -17.20 33.65
CA MET A 398 21.97 -16.79 32.25
C MET A 398 22.74 -17.84 31.45
N GLY A 399 23.71 -18.53 32.04
CA GLY A 399 24.44 -19.62 31.37
C GLY A 399 23.52 -20.77 30.93
N THR A 400 22.42 -21.01 31.65
CA THR A 400 21.40 -21.98 31.21
C THR A 400 20.45 -21.43 30.14
N VAL A 401 20.28 -20.11 30.07
CA VAL A 401 19.36 -19.42 29.14
C VAL A 401 20.06 -18.99 27.84
N SER A 402 21.39 -18.86 27.82
CA SER A 402 22.17 -18.44 26.66
C SER A 402 21.96 -19.35 25.43
N GLY A 403 21.85 -20.66 25.66
CA GLY A 403 21.52 -21.64 24.61
C GLY A 403 20.15 -21.37 23.95
N ASP A 404 19.14 -21.09 24.76
CA ASP A 404 17.80 -20.72 24.28
C ASP A 404 17.81 -19.38 23.53
N THR A 405 18.69 -18.47 23.93
CA THR A 405 18.81 -17.13 23.36
C THR A 405 19.34 -17.17 21.93
N LEU A 406 20.39 -17.97 21.69
CA LEU A 406 20.94 -18.15 20.35
C LEU A 406 19.94 -18.81 19.41
N PHE A 407 19.24 -19.83 19.92
CA PHE A 407 18.15 -20.45 19.18
C PHE A 407 17.04 -19.45 18.85
N TYR A 408 16.67 -18.60 19.80
CA TYR A 408 15.68 -17.54 19.61
C TYR A 408 16.12 -16.51 18.57
N LEU A 409 17.35 -16.00 18.62
CA LEU A 409 17.86 -15.06 17.62
C LEU A 409 17.86 -15.70 16.22
N ARG A 410 18.27 -16.97 16.10
CA ARG A 410 18.18 -17.72 14.84
C ARG A 410 16.74 -17.84 14.34
N ILE A 411 15.79 -18.20 15.19
CA ILE A 411 14.36 -18.25 14.82
C ILE A 411 13.88 -16.87 14.39
N LYS A 412 14.22 -15.80 15.12
CA LYS A 412 13.82 -14.44 14.81
C LYS A 412 14.34 -14.01 13.44
N HIS A 413 15.60 -14.29 13.13
CA HIS A 413 16.18 -14.05 11.80
C HIS A 413 15.54 -14.92 10.72
N LEU A 414 15.25 -16.20 11.02
CA LEU A 414 14.58 -17.10 10.11
C LEU A 414 13.16 -16.63 9.78
N VAL A 415 12.34 -16.29 10.77
CA VAL A 415 10.97 -15.77 10.57
C VAL A 415 10.99 -14.47 9.76
N ARG A 416 11.95 -13.58 10.03
CA ARG A 416 12.15 -12.35 9.23
C ARG A 416 12.51 -12.66 7.78
N PHE A 417 13.48 -13.55 7.59
CA PHE A 417 13.90 -13.98 6.27
C PHE A 417 12.73 -14.59 5.50
N LEU A 418 11.95 -15.47 6.14
CA LEU A 418 10.76 -16.09 5.56
C LEU A 418 9.67 -15.07 5.21
N LEU A 419 9.40 -14.09 6.09
CA LEU A 419 8.42 -13.03 5.81
C LEU A 419 8.86 -12.12 4.67
N GLY A 420 10.13 -11.71 4.65
CA GLY A 420 10.73 -10.91 3.58
C GLY A 420 10.73 -11.67 2.25
N LEU A 421 11.12 -12.95 2.28
CA LEU A 421 11.06 -13.83 1.12
C LEU A 421 9.61 -13.99 0.62
N PHE A 422 8.64 -14.15 1.51
CA PHE A 422 7.22 -14.26 1.13
C PHE A 422 6.69 -12.98 0.48
N LEU A 423 6.99 -11.80 1.04
CA LEU A 423 6.59 -10.52 0.44
C LEU A 423 7.28 -10.26 -0.91
N ALA A 424 8.58 -10.56 -1.01
CA ALA A 424 9.32 -10.44 -2.25
C ALA A 424 8.82 -11.42 -3.32
N LEU A 425 8.63 -12.69 -2.97
CA LEU A 425 8.11 -13.72 -3.86
C LEU A 425 6.68 -13.42 -4.28
N GLY A 426 5.81 -12.97 -3.36
CA GLY A 426 4.43 -12.57 -3.66
C GLY A 426 4.37 -11.38 -4.61
N THR A 427 5.22 -10.37 -4.40
CA THR A 427 5.32 -9.21 -5.30
C THR A 427 5.86 -9.60 -6.66
N PHE A 428 6.92 -10.41 -6.71
CA PHE A 428 7.52 -10.89 -7.96
C PHE A 428 6.55 -11.77 -8.76
N LEU A 429 5.87 -12.71 -8.09
CA LEU A 429 4.86 -13.56 -8.70
C LEU A 429 3.68 -12.71 -9.19
N GLY A 430 3.24 -11.72 -8.41
CA GLY A 430 2.20 -10.78 -8.83
C GLY A 430 2.58 -9.98 -10.07
N ILE A 431 3.82 -9.48 -10.15
CA ILE A 431 4.36 -8.80 -11.33
C ILE A 431 4.41 -9.77 -12.53
N ALA A 432 4.95 -10.98 -12.34
CA ALA A 432 5.06 -11.96 -13.42
C ALA A 432 3.69 -12.39 -13.97
N CYS A 433 2.71 -12.64 -13.09
CA CYS A 433 1.32 -12.91 -13.45
C CYS A 433 0.67 -11.72 -14.18
N PHE A 434 0.89 -10.49 -13.70
CA PHE A 434 0.39 -9.29 -14.37
C PHE A 434 0.94 -9.15 -15.80
N TRP A 435 2.25 -9.31 -15.98
CA TRP A 435 2.88 -9.22 -17.30
C TRP A 435 2.46 -10.36 -18.23
N SER A 436 2.30 -11.58 -17.72
CA SER A 436 1.87 -12.72 -18.54
C SER A 436 0.43 -12.53 -19.02
N GLU A 437 -0.49 -12.11 -18.15
CA GLU A 437 -1.87 -11.78 -18.52
C GLU A 437 -1.92 -10.62 -19.51
N LEU A 438 -1.15 -9.56 -19.27
CA LEU A 438 -1.09 -8.39 -20.14
C LEU A 438 -0.61 -8.78 -21.55
N ARG A 439 0.46 -9.58 -21.66
CA ARG A 439 0.97 -10.06 -22.95
C ARG A 439 -0.08 -10.91 -23.67
N VAL A 440 -0.70 -11.87 -22.97
CA VAL A 440 -1.74 -12.73 -23.55
C VAL A 440 -2.92 -11.89 -24.04
N ARG A 441 -3.34 -10.89 -23.26
CA ARG A 441 -4.43 -9.98 -23.64
C ARG A 441 -4.07 -9.15 -24.87
N ILE A 442 -2.90 -8.52 -24.87
CA ILE A 442 -2.41 -7.71 -25.99
C ILE A 442 -2.34 -8.57 -27.25
N GLN A 443 -1.78 -9.78 -27.16
CA GLN A 443 -1.70 -10.71 -28.29
C GLN A 443 -3.09 -11.11 -28.79
N ARG A 444 -4.00 -11.50 -27.90
CA ARG A 444 -5.39 -11.83 -28.28
C ARG A 444 -6.04 -10.65 -28.98
N MET A 445 -5.94 -9.45 -28.43
CA MET A 445 -6.49 -8.23 -29.00
C MET A 445 -5.88 -7.94 -30.38
N GLN A 446 -4.56 -8.03 -30.52
CA GLN A 446 -3.84 -7.82 -31.79
C GLN A 446 -4.19 -8.86 -32.87
N ASN A 447 -4.58 -10.05 -32.46
CA ASN A 447 -4.87 -11.17 -33.34
C ASN A 447 -6.38 -11.42 -33.53
N THR A 448 -7.25 -10.60 -32.92
CA THR A 448 -8.70 -10.70 -33.09
C THR A 448 -9.16 -9.81 -34.24
N CYS A 449 -9.86 -10.40 -35.20
CA CYS A 449 -10.50 -9.66 -36.28
C CYS A 449 -11.68 -8.83 -35.73
N PRO A 450 -11.76 -7.50 -36.00
CA PRO A 450 -12.88 -6.70 -35.53
C PRO A 450 -14.20 -7.03 -36.24
N HIS A 451 -14.16 -7.58 -37.46
CA HIS A 451 -15.36 -7.92 -38.23
C HIS A 451 -16.01 -9.22 -37.77
N CYS A 452 -15.28 -10.33 -37.70
CA CYS A 452 -15.86 -11.65 -37.33
C CYS A 452 -15.48 -12.17 -35.93
N LEU A 453 -14.65 -11.44 -35.16
CA LEU A 453 -14.15 -11.81 -33.82
C LEU A 453 -13.31 -13.10 -33.73
N SER A 454 -12.87 -13.65 -34.87
CA SER A 454 -11.94 -14.78 -34.85
C SER A 454 -10.55 -14.35 -34.38
N VAL A 455 -9.90 -15.21 -33.60
CA VAL A 455 -8.56 -15.00 -33.04
C VAL A 455 -7.55 -15.77 -33.89
N ASN A 456 -6.37 -15.17 -34.12
CA ASN A 456 -5.24 -15.77 -34.86
C ASN A 456 -5.54 -16.07 -36.33
N THR A 457 -6.40 -15.28 -36.97
CA THR A 457 -6.77 -15.44 -38.39
C THR A 457 -6.36 -14.25 -39.26
N LEU A 458 -5.55 -13.34 -38.72
CA LEU A 458 -5.10 -12.13 -39.42
C LEU A 458 -3.75 -12.40 -40.08
N GLN A 459 -3.67 -12.19 -41.40
CA GLN A 459 -2.46 -12.35 -42.20
C GLN A 459 -2.09 -11.02 -42.89
N PRO A 460 -0.79 -10.74 -43.14
CA PRO A 460 -0.40 -9.56 -43.91
C PRO A 460 -0.86 -9.68 -45.37
N CYS A 461 -1.33 -8.58 -45.96
CA CYS A 461 -1.73 -8.50 -47.37
C CYS A 461 -1.25 -7.20 -48.01
N ASP A 462 -1.20 -7.13 -49.33
CA ASP A 462 -0.99 -5.87 -50.05
C ASP A 462 -2.27 -4.99 -50.05
N GLU A 463 -2.20 -3.81 -50.67
CA GLU A 463 -3.34 -2.89 -50.81
C GLU A 463 -4.50 -3.50 -51.61
N HIS A 464 -4.19 -4.42 -52.53
CA HIS A 464 -5.16 -5.13 -53.35
C HIS A 464 -5.80 -6.33 -52.63
N GLY A 465 -5.29 -6.71 -51.46
CA GLY A 465 -5.77 -7.84 -50.67
C GLY A 465 -5.11 -9.17 -51.03
N ASN A 466 -4.08 -9.18 -51.88
CA ASN A 466 -3.29 -10.38 -52.16
C ASN A 466 -2.42 -10.70 -50.94
N GLN A 467 -2.33 -11.99 -50.60
CA GLN A 467 -1.45 -12.45 -49.53
C GLN A 467 -0.01 -12.24 -49.94
N LEU A 468 0.77 -11.62 -49.07
CA LEU A 468 2.20 -11.41 -49.28
C LEU A 468 2.99 -12.57 -48.65
N PRO A 469 4.10 -13.01 -49.26
CA PRO A 469 5.02 -13.98 -48.65
C PRO A 469 5.50 -13.52 -47.26
N GLU A 470 5.86 -14.46 -46.37
CA GLU A 470 6.31 -14.15 -45.00
C GLU A 470 7.48 -13.15 -44.93
N GLU A 471 8.30 -13.08 -45.97
CA GLU A 471 9.41 -12.13 -46.09
C GLU A 471 8.94 -10.65 -46.09
N TYR A 472 7.70 -10.40 -46.50
CA TYR A 472 7.05 -9.08 -46.51
C TYR A 472 6.19 -8.83 -45.27
N GLN A 473 6.61 -9.36 -44.12
CA GLN A 473 5.98 -9.12 -42.82
C GLN A 473 5.82 -7.64 -42.45
N LYS A 474 6.37 -6.69 -43.20
CA LYS A 474 6.25 -5.24 -42.97
C LYS A 474 5.05 -4.57 -43.67
N SER A 475 4.15 -5.32 -44.32
CA SER A 475 2.98 -4.70 -44.96
C SER A 475 2.17 -3.82 -43.99
N PRO A 476 1.68 -2.65 -44.45
CA PRO A 476 0.80 -1.80 -43.68
C PRO A 476 -0.59 -2.39 -43.49
N MET A 477 -1.01 -3.40 -44.26
CA MET A 477 -2.37 -3.94 -44.24
C MET A 477 -2.42 -5.39 -43.73
N VAL A 478 -3.54 -5.75 -43.09
CA VAL A 478 -3.86 -7.13 -42.70
C VAL A 478 -5.25 -7.53 -43.18
N ILE A 479 -5.39 -8.80 -43.56
CA ILE A 479 -6.64 -9.44 -43.98
C ILE A 479 -7.02 -10.58 -43.04
N CYS A 480 -8.32 -10.75 -42.79
CA CYS A 480 -8.83 -11.91 -42.07
C CYS A 480 -9.13 -13.07 -43.02
N THR A 481 -8.51 -14.24 -42.78
CA THR A 481 -8.70 -15.46 -43.58
C THR A 481 -9.64 -16.48 -42.94
N LYS A 482 -10.39 -16.08 -41.91
CA LYS A 482 -11.38 -16.98 -41.27
C LYS A 482 -12.50 -17.31 -42.23
N MET A 483 -12.75 -18.60 -42.41
CA MET A 483 -14.00 -19.11 -42.99
C MET A 483 -15.14 -18.90 -41.98
N VAL A 484 -16.15 -18.14 -42.39
CA VAL A 484 -17.30 -17.77 -41.57
C VAL A 484 -18.43 -18.79 -41.73
N GLN A 485 -18.67 -19.23 -42.96
CA GLN A 485 -19.65 -20.25 -43.29
C GLN A 485 -19.08 -21.21 -44.35
N GLU A 486 -19.34 -22.51 -44.19
CA GLU A 486 -18.88 -23.54 -45.13
C GLU A 486 -19.80 -23.66 -46.35
N THR A 487 -21.11 -23.52 -46.14
CA THR A 487 -22.14 -23.65 -47.19
C THR A 487 -23.22 -22.56 -47.04
N PRO A 488 -23.28 -21.57 -47.94
CA PRO A 488 -22.30 -21.26 -48.99
C PRO A 488 -20.93 -20.91 -48.40
N TYR A 489 -19.87 -21.15 -49.18
CA TYR A 489 -18.50 -20.85 -48.76
C TYR A 489 -18.32 -19.34 -48.64
N GLU A 490 -18.17 -18.83 -47.42
CA GLU A 490 -17.97 -17.41 -47.14
C GLU A 490 -16.72 -17.22 -46.26
N MET A 491 -15.75 -16.46 -46.77
CA MET A 491 -14.60 -15.99 -46.00
C MET A 491 -14.85 -14.57 -45.48
N CYS A 492 -14.34 -14.26 -44.29
CA CYS A 492 -14.46 -12.93 -43.72
C CYS A 492 -13.84 -11.84 -44.61
N GLY A 493 -12.59 -12.04 -45.08
CA GLY A 493 -11.93 -11.15 -46.03
C GLY A 493 -11.72 -9.71 -45.54
N TYR A 494 -12.02 -9.40 -44.27
CA TYR A 494 -11.97 -8.04 -43.75
C TYR A 494 -10.53 -7.52 -43.71
N ARG A 495 -10.32 -6.34 -44.32
CA ARG A 495 -9.01 -5.69 -44.45
C ARG A 495 -8.95 -4.42 -43.61
N PHE A 496 -7.83 -4.20 -42.93
CA PHE A 496 -7.58 -2.96 -42.19
C PHE A 496 -6.08 -2.71 -41.96
N ASP A 497 -5.74 -1.46 -41.66
CA ASP A 497 -4.36 -1.05 -41.40
C ASP A 497 -3.81 -1.71 -40.12
N ARG A 498 -2.62 -2.28 -40.23
CA ARG A 498 -1.88 -2.96 -39.16
C ARG A 498 -1.67 -2.07 -37.94
N ARG A 499 -1.55 -0.75 -38.12
CA ARG A 499 -1.41 0.22 -37.02
C ARG A 499 -2.61 0.21 -36.07
N PHE A 500 -3.77 -0.28 -36.50
CA PHE A 500 -4.94 -0.43 -35.65
C PHE A 500 -5.02 -1.78 -34.92
N ARG A 501 -4.15 -2.75 -35.23
CA ARG A 501 -4.09 -4.04 -34.49
C ARG A 501 -3.89 -3.89 -32.98
N PRO A 502 -2.98 -3.04 -32.45
CA PRO A 502 -2.82 -2.92 -31.01
C PRO A 502 -4.00 -2.24 -30.30
N LEU A 503 -4.87 -1.54 -31.03
CA LEU A 503 -5.98 -0.82 -30.43
C LEU A 503 -7.08 -1.77 -29.94
N THR A 504 -7.74 -1.37 -28.85
CA THR A 504 -8.95 -2.07 -28.37
C THR A 504 -10.08 -1.85 -29.38
N LYS A 505 -10.80 -2.92 -29.72
CA LYS A 505 -11.95 -2.85 -30.63
C LYS A 505 -13.21 -3.06 -29.82
N LEU A 506 -14.10 -2.08 -29.86
CA LEU A 506 -15.47 -2.21 -29.36
C LEU A 506 -16.41 -2.37 -30.54
N SER A 507 -17.40 -3.24 -30.42
CA SER A 507 -18.44 -3.46 -31.42
C SER A 507 -19.78 -2.99 -30.88
N PHE A 508 -20.50 -2.23 -31.70
CA PHE A 508 -21.84 -1.74 -31.41
C PHE A 508 -22.77 -2.05 -32.59
N PRO A 509 -23.55 -3.14 -32.53
CA PRO A 509 -24.50 -3.48 -33.57
C PRO A 509 -25.76 -2.61 -33.44
N THR A 510 -26.29 -2.18 -34.57
CA THR A 510 -27.62 -1.57 -34.65
C THR A 510 -28.68 -2.67 -34.78
N LEU A 511 -29.59 -2.75 -33.84
CA LEU A 511 -30.63 -3.78 -33.75
C LEU A 511 -32.01 -3.15 -33.74
N GLY A 512 -33.02 -3.88 -34.16
CA GLY A 512 -34.41 -3.40 -34.23
C GLY A 512 -35.09 -3.83 -35.51
N ILE A 513 -36.42 -3.69 -35.56
CA ILE A 513 -37.22 -4.15 -36.70
C ILE A 513 -36.82 -3.40 -38.00
N PRO A 514 -37.19 -3.92 -39.19
CA PRO A 514 -36.98 -3.20 -40.45
C PRO A 514 -37.60 -1.79 -40.42
N GLN A 515 -37.05 -0.87 -41.23
CA GLN A 515 -37.59 0.49 -41.44
C GLN A 515 -37.59 1.47 -40.25
N VAL A 516 -37.05 1.09 -39.09
CA VAL A 516 -36.92 2.02 -37.92
C VAL A 516 -35.86 3.12 -38.10
N GLY A 517 -35.19 3.20 -39.26
CA GLY A 517 -34.21 4.27 -39.55
C GLY A 517 -32.77 4.02 -39.08
N LYS A 518 -32.35 2.76 -38.89
CA LYS A 518 -30.97 2.39 -38.48
C LYS A 518 -29.90 2.91 -39.45
N THR A 519 -30.06 2.60 -40.72
CA THR A 519 -29.14 3.00 -41.79
C THR A 519 -29.07 4.51 -41.94
N HIS A 520 -30.22 5.19 -41.92
CA HIS A 520 -30.30 6.64 -41.99
C HIS A 520 -29.57 7.29 -40.80
N TRP A 521 -29.80 6.80 -39.57
CA TRP A 521 -29.05 7.24 -38.39
C TRP A 521 -27.54 7.05 -38.57
N LEU A 522 -27.09 5.89 -39.03
CA LEU A 522 -25.66 5.61 -39.18
C LEU A 522 -25.00 6.52 -40.23
N THR A 523 -25.68 6.77 -41.35
CA THR A 523 -25.19 7.67 -42.40
C THR A 523 -25.10 9.12 -41.92
N MET A 524 -26.10 9.61 -41.18
CA MET A 524 -26.06 10.98 -40.64
C MET A 524 -25.11 11.11 -39.46
N LEU A 525 -24.93 10.06 -38.64
CA LEU A 525 -23.89 10.02 -37.61
C LEU A 525 -22.50 10.16 -38.23
N TYR A 526 -22.24 9.42 -39.32
CA TYR A 526 -20.99 9.53 -40.07
C TYR A 526 -20.77 10.95 -40.60
N TRP A 527 -21.81 11.56 -41.20
CA TRP A 527 -21.75 12.96 -41.65
C TRP A 527 -21.44 13.92 -40.50
N GLU A 528 -22.06 13.76 -39.33
CA GLU A 528 -21.82 14.65 -38.20
C GLU A 528 -20.39 14.55 -37.68
N ILE A 529 -19.85 13.33 -37.59
CA ILE A 529 -18.48 13.08 -37.14
C ILE A 529 -17.47 13.59 -38.19
N ARG A 530 -17.71 13.34 -39.47
CA ARG A 530 -16.84 13.78 -40.57
C ARG A 530 -16.71 15.30 -40.62
N ASN A 531 -17.82 16.02 -40.42
CA ASN A 531 -17.85 17.50 -40.40
C ASN A 531 -17.40 18.10 -39.06
N GLN A 532 -17.00 17.28 -38.09
CA GLN A 532 -16.49 17.73 -36.80
C GLN A 532 -17.44 18.66 -36.03
N TYR A 533 -18.76 18.42 -36.05
CA TYR A 533 -19.69 19.18 -35.20
C TYR A 533 -19.42 18.98 -33.71
N TYR A 534 -18.74 17.89 -33.33
CA TYR A 534 -18.36 17.55 -31.96
C TYR A 534 -16.84 17.40 -31.80
N PRO A 535 -16.02 18.45 -32.00
CA PRO A 535 -14.56 18.34 -32.05
C PRO A 535 -13.97 17.90 -30.70
N LYS A 536 -14.68 18.17 -29.60
CA LYS A 536 -14.26 17.81 -28.23
C LYS A 536 -14.35 16.31 -27.92
N LEU A 537 -15.03 15.51 -28.74
CA LEU A 537 -15.20 14.07 -28.47
C LEU A 537 -14.01 13.22 -28.95
N GLY A 538 -13.13 13.74 -29.80
CA GLY A 538 -11.96 12.97 -30.24
C GLY A 538 -12.27 11.78 -31.15
N PHE A 539 -13.40 11.83 -31.88
CA PHE A 539 -13.70 10.88 -32.95
C PHE A 539 -12.99 11.26 -34.25
N SER A 540 -12.57 10.24 -35.01
CA SER A 540 -12.11 10.37 -36.39
C SER A 540 -12.51 9.14 -37.18
N CYS A 541 -13.04 9.32 -38.39
CA CYS A 541 -13.41 8.21 -39.27
C CYS A 541 -12.14 7.53 -39.82
N VAL A 542 -12.12 6.19 -39.80
CA VAL A 542 -11.07 5.40 -40.43
C VAL A 542 -11.48 5.11 -41.87
N GLN A 543 -10.64 5.48 -42.83
CA GLN A 543 -10.92 5.24 -44.25
C GLN A 543 -11.06 3.74 -44.55
N SER A 544 -12.13 3.40 -45.25
CA SER A 544 -12.47 2.05 -45.69
C SER A 544 -13.47 2.10 -46.85
N SER A 545 -13.75 0.97 -47.50
CA SER A 545 -14.81 0.89 -48.51
C SER A 545 -16.18 1.30 -47.95
N VAL A 546 -16.42 1.13 -46.64
CA VAL A 546 -17.66 1.56 -45.99
C VAL A 546 -17.76 3.08 -45.93
N THR A 547 -16.65 3.79 -45.71
CA THR A 547 -16.69 5.26 -45.68
C THR A 547 -16.99 5.86 -47.05
N GLU A 548 -16.52 5.22 -48.13
CA GLU A 548 -16.85 5.61 -49.51
C GLU A 548 -18.35 5.39 -49.80
N GLU A 549 -18.89 4.24 -49.38
CA GLU A 549 -20.33 3.98 -49.49
C GLU A 549 -21.16 4.98 -48.66
N MET A 550 -20.71 5.30 -47.44
CA MET A 550 -21.37 6.30 -46.60
C MET A 550 -21.30 7.69 -47.21
N ASP A 551 -20.18 8.08 -47.83
CA ASP A 551 -20.06 9.35 -48.56
C ASP A 551 -21.13 9.46 -49.67
N ARG A 552 -21.30 8.40 -50.47
CA ARG A 552 -22.35 8.34 -51.49
C ARG A 552 -23.75 8.45 -50.89
N ARG A 553 -24.04 7.71 -49.81
CA ARG A 553 -25.36 7.77 -49.14
C ARG A 553 -25.63 9.14 -48.52
N VAL A 554 -24.61 9.79 -47.96
CA VAL A 554 -24.71 11.17 -47.48
C VAL A 554 -25.06 12.09 -48.63
N GLU A 555 -24.41 11.95 -49.79
CA GLU A 555 -24.73 12.75 -50.98
C GLU A 555 -26.17 12.52 -51.45
N GLU A 556 -26.63 11.27 -51.50
CA GLU A 556 -28.01 10.89 -51.83
C GLU A 556 -29.05 11.55 -50.91
N ILE A 557 -28.80 11.57 -49.59
CA ILE A 557 -29.69 12.19 -48.60
C ILE A 557 -29.61 13.72 -48.65
N MET A 558 -28.39 14.28 -48.69
CA MET A 558 -28.16 15.71 -48.54
C MET A 558 -28.44 16.49 -49.83
N ASN A 559 -28.24 15.91 -51.02
CA ASN A 559 -28.45 16.61 -52.28
C ASN A 559 -29.77 16.20 -52.94
N TYR A 560 -30.10 14.91 -52.93
CA TYR A 560 -31.25 14.37 -53.66
C TYR A 560 -32.46 14.09 -52.77
N ARG A 561 -32.32 14.27 -51.45
CA ARG A 561 -33.40 14.05 -50.46
C ARG A 561 -34.02 12.65 -50.57
N MET A 562 -33.21 11.67 -50.98
CA MET A 562 -33.64 10.28 -51.11
C MET A 562 -33.48 9.54 -49.77
N GLY A 563 -34.43 8.66 -49.47
CA GLY A 563 -34.30 7.73 -48.35
C GLY A 563 -33.23 6.68 -48.60
N THR A 564 -32.68 6.10 -47.53
CA THR A 564 -31.67 5.03 -47.63
C THR A 564 -32.28 3.73 -48.17
N ALA A 565 -31.57 3.06 -49.09
CA ALA A 565 -31.91 1.71 -49.54
C ALA A 565 -31.85 0.68 -48.39
N ALA A 566 -32.51 -0.47 -48.60
CA ALA A 566 -32.49 -1.56 -47.63
C ALA A 566 -31.07 -2.13 -47.44
N THR A 567 -30.72 -2.43 -46.20
CA THR A 567 -29.44 -3.05 -45.83
C THR A 567 -29.31 -4.44 -46.46
N GLN A 568 -28.10 -4.79 -46.90
CA GLN A 568 -27.80 -6.13 -47.41
C GLN A 568 -28.04 -7.19 -46.33
N ARG A 569 -28.63 -8.32 -46.72
CA ARG A 569 -28.96 -9.41 -45.80
C ARG A 569 -27.86 -10.46 -45.74
N ASP A 570 -27.15 -10.71 -46.83
CA ASP A 570 -26.51 -12.01 -47.08
C ASP A 570 -25.17 -12.26 -46.36
N SER A 571 -24.54 -11.25 -45.78
CA SER A 571 -23.24 -11.36 -45.09
C SER A 571 -23.19 -10.56 -43.78
N ILE A 572 -22.15 -10.73 -42.97
CA ILE A 572 -21.89 -9.81 -41.85
C ILE A 572 -21.56 -8.43 -42.45
N PRO A 573 -22.31 -7.37 -42.11
CA PRO A 573 -22.06 -6.04 -42.66
C PRO A 573 -20.65 -5.57 -42.30
N LEU A 574 -19.99 -4.88 -43.23
CA LEU A 574 -18.74 -4.21 -42.93
C LEU A 574 -19.01 -3.06 -41.93
N PRO A 575 -18.24 -2.93 -40.84
CA PRO A 575 -18.49 -1.91 -39.84
C PRO A 575 -18.07 -0.53 -40.33
N LEU A 576 -18.81 0.50 -39.91
CA LEU A 576 -18.27 1.84 -39.85
C LEU A 576 -17.26 1.90 -38.69
N VAL A 577 -15.99 2.15 -39.02
CA VAL A 577 -14.91 2.18 -38.03
C VAL A 577 -14.56 3.62 -37.67
N LEU A 578 -14.75 3.94 -36.39
CA LEU A 578 -14.40 5.22 -35.80
C LEU A 578 -13.22 5.03 -34.86
N LYS A 579 -12.12 5.74 -35.09
CA LYS A 579 -11.05 5.88 -34.10
C LYS A 579 -11.51 6.90 -33.06
N TYR A 580 -11.47 6.51 -31.79
CA TYR A 580 -11.86 7.35 -30.66
C TYR A 580 -10.70 7.49 -29.69
N ARG A 581 -10.49 8.71 -29.19
CA ARG A 581 -9.53 9.03 -28.12
C ARG A 581 -10.27 9.55 -26.91
N ASP A 582 -10.12 8.87 -25.77
CA ASP A 582 -10.84 9.23 -24.55
C ASP A 582 -10.30 10.48 -23.84
N LYS A 583 -11.09 10.99 -22.89
CA LYS A 583 -10.77 12.15 -22.05
C LYS A 583 -10.13 11.76 -20.71
N ASP A 584 -9.55 10.57 -20.60
CA ASP A 584 -9.01 10.09 -19.32
C ASP A 584 -7.78 10.88 -18.88
N SER A 585 -7.86 11.51 -17.70
CA SER A 585 -6.76 12.29 -17.13
C SER A 585 -5.61 11.42 -16.62
N LEU A 586 -5.87 10.14 -16.32
CA LEU A 586 -4.84 9.20 -15.86
C LEU A 586 -4.03 8.57 -17.00
N GLY A 587 -4.39 8.87 -18.24
CA GLY A 587 -3.75 8.33 -19.44
C GLY A 587 -4.79 8.11 -20.52
N ARG A 588 -4.68 8.85 -21.61
CA ARG A 588 -5.62 8.77 -22.72
C ARG A 588 -5.49 7.43 -23.45
N SER A 589 -6.61 6.78 -23.69
CA SER A 589 -6.69 5.55 -24.47
C SER A 589 -7.22 5.83 -25.87
N GLU A 590 -6.66 5.13 -26.85
CA GLU A 590 -7.17 5.09 -28.21
C GLU A 590 -7.85 3.74 -28.48
N ILE A 591 -9.03 3.77 -29.07
CA ILE A 591 -9.81 2.58 -29.41
C ILE A 591 -10.43 2.71 -30.80
N LEU A 592 -10.91 1.58 -31.32
CA LEU A 592 -11.77 1.51 -32.50
C LEU A 592 -13.20 1.17 -32.07
N ALA A 593 -14.13 2.09 -32.32
CA ALA A 593 -15.56 1.82 -32.23
C ALA A 593 -16.04 1.34 -33.61
N ASN A 594 -16.49 0.08 -33.67
CA ASN A 594 -16.97 -0.58 -34.89
C ASN A 594 -18.49 -0.64 -34.82
N ILE A 595 -19.17 0.12 -35.67
CA ILE A 595 -20.63 0.18 -35.70
C ILE A 595 -21.14 -0.65 -36.87
N PHE A 596 -21.99 -1.64 -36.60
CA PHE A 596 -22.48 -2.57 -37.60
C PHE A 596 -23.95 -2.29 -37.92
N ASP A 597 -24.26 -2.01 -39.19
CA ASP A 597 -25.64 -1.87 -39.68
C ASP A 597 -26.24 -3.24 -39.98
N TYR A 598 -26.81 -3.90 -38.98
CA TYR A 598 -27.48 -5.18 -39.20
C TYR A 598 -28.90 -4.97 -39.76
N SER A 599 -29.26 -5.79 -40.74
CA SER A 599 -30.62 -5.79 -41.29
C SER A 599 -31.66 -6.16 -40.22
N GLY A 600 -32.87 -5.61 -40.32
CA GLY A 600 -33.91 -5.83 -39.32
C GLY A 600 -34.35 -7.29 -39.19
N GLU A 601 -34.27 -8.04 -40.30
CA GLU A 601 -34.59 -9.46 -40.41
C GLU A 601 -33.63 -10.33 -39.57
N ILE A 602 -32.40 -9.87 -39.33
CA ILE A 602 -31.45 -10.58 -38.46
C ILE A 602 -31.93 -10.52 -37.00
N THR A 603 -32.69 -9.49 -36.62
CA THR A 603 -33.27 -9.40 -35.28
C THR A 603 -34.59 -10.17 -35.19
N THR A 604 -35.43 -10.11 -36.22
CA THR A 604 -36.78 -10.71 -36.20
C THR A 604 -36.78 -12.20 -36.57
N ASP A 605 -36.09 -12.59 -37.63
CA ASP A 605 -36.34 -13.86 -38.34
C ASP A 605 -35.16 -14.84 -38.24
N ALA A 606 -33.93 -14.35 -38.12
CA ALA A 606 -32.75 -15.21 -38.02
C ALA A 606 -32.77 -16.07 -36.74
N SER A 607 -32.42 -17.35 -36.86
CA SER A 607 -32.30 -18.25 -35.72
C SER A 607 -31.11 -17.86 -34.83
N SER A 608 -31.07 -18.40 -33.60
CA SER A 608 -29.93 -18.23 -32.69
C SER A 608 -28.61 -18.76 -33.25
N ASP A 609 -28.70 -19.71 -34.19
CA ASP A 609 -27.57 -20.41 -34.80
C ASP A 609 -27.05 -19.68 -36.04
N ASP A 610 -27.72 -18.61 -36.48
CA ASP A 610 -27.23 -17.74 -37.54
C ASP A 610 -25.97 -17.02 -37.08
N TYR A 611 -24.86 -17.26 -37.77
CA TYR A 611 -23.55 -16.69 -37.45
C TYR A 611 -23.55 -15.16 -37.41
N ARG A 612 -24.42 -14.49 -38.17
CA ARG A 612 -24.56 -13.02 -38.17
C ARG A 612 -25.19 -12.55 -36.87
N ARG A 613 -26.25 -13.23 -36.43
CA ARG A 613 -26.93 -12.97 -35.16
C ARG A 613 -26.00 -13.28 -33.99
N GLU A 614 -25.31 -14.41 -34.02
CA GLU A 614 -24.32 -14.77 -33.02
C GLU A 614 -23.22 -13.70 -32.90
N ARG A 615 -22.68 -13.25 -34.04
CA ARG A 615 -21.68 -12.19 -34.10
C ARG A 615 -22.21 -10.88 -33.53
N ALA A 616 -23.42 -10.47 -33.87
CA ALA A 616 -24.05 -9.26 -33.32
C ALA A 616 -24.15 -9.35 -31.79
N LEU A 617 -24.57 -10.49 -31.27
CA LEU A 617 -24.79 -10.72 -29.83
C LEU A 617 -23.49 -10.86 -29.02
N LYS A 618 -22.36 -11.19 -29.66
CA LYS A 618 -21.03 -11.23 -29.00
C LYS A 618 -20.45 -9.84 -28.66
N SER A 619 -21.06 -8.76 -29.14
CA SER A 619 -20.61 -7.36 -28.98
C SER A 619 -20.52 -6.84 -27.53
N GLU A 620 -19.83 -5.70 -27.37
CA GLU A 620 -19.53 -5.04 -26.08
C GLU A 620 -20.60 -4.04 -25.60
N GLY A 621 -21.54 -3.67 -26.47
CA GLY A 621 -22.71 -2.85 -26.17
C GLY A 621 -23.71 -2.95 -27.32
N PHE A 622 -24.91 -2.39 -27.16
CA PHE A 622 -25.99 -2.53 -28.15
C PHE A 622 -26.68 -1.20 -28.42
N LEU A 623 -27.02 -0.94 -29.68
CA LEU A 623 -27.90 0.15 -30.10
C LEU A 623 -29.23 -0.49 -30.53
N PHE A 624 -30.29 -0.33 -29.74
CA PHE A 624 -31.59 -0.93 -30.04
C PHE A 624 -32.58 0.16 -30.46
N PHE A 625 -32.99 0.13 -31.73
CA PHE A 625 -33.79 1.16 -32.36
C PHE A 625 -35.28 0.84 -32.28
N LEU A 626 -36.05 1.86 -31.93
CA LEU A 626 -37.49 1.85 -31.82
C LEU A 626 -38.06 2.99 -32.65
N ASP A 627 -39.21 2.75 -33.26
CA ASP A 627 -39.91 3.74 -34.06
C ASP A 627 -41.30 3.99 -33.46
N PRO A 628 -41.58 5.22 -32.98
CA PRO A 628 -42.86 5.57 -32.36
C PRO A 628 -44.04 5.50 -33.34
N THR A 629 -43.78 5.53 -34.66
CA THR A 629 -44.82 5.42 -35.69
C THR A 629 -45.31 3.97 -35.87
N PHE A 630 -44.56 2.98 -35.36
CA PHE A 630 -44.94 1.57 -35.41
C PHE A 630 -45.67 1.12 -34.14
N PRO A 631 -46.55 0.11 -34.25
CA PRO A 631 -47.14 -0.55 -33.08
C PRO A 631 -46.05 -1.17 -32.20
N TRP A 632 -46.33 -1.30 -30.90
CA TRP A 632 -45.34 -1.80 -29.94
C TRP A 632 -45.12 -3.31 -30.02
N GLN A 633 -46.11 -4.10 -30.43
CA GLN A 633 -46.07 -5.57 -30.34
C GLN A 633 -44.91 -6.18 -31.15
N PRO A 634 -44.66 -5.81 -32.42
CA PRO A 634 -43.51 -6.33 -33.16
C PRO A 634 -42.17 -5.93 -32.56
N GLN A 635 -42.08 -4.71 -32.03
CA GLN A 635 -40.86 -4.17 -31.41
C GLN A 635 -40.56 -4.86 -30.07
N ALA A 636 -41.60 -5.13 -29.28
CA ALA A 636 -41.51 -5.86 -28.02
C ALA A 636 -41.14 -7.33 -28.23
N GLU A 637 -41.70 -7.98 -29.26
CA GLU A 637 -41.30 -9.34 -29.62
C GLU A 637 -39.85 -9.40 -30.09
N ALA A 638 -39.41 -8.45 -30.91
CA ALA A 638 -38.00 -8.35 -31.33
C ALA A 638 -37.06 -8.18 -30.12
N LEU A 639 -37.40 -7.31 -29.16
CA LEU A 639 -36.62 -7.12 -27.94
C LEU A 639 -36.59 -8.39 -27.06
N ARG A 640 -37.73 -9.07 -26.94
CA ARG A 640 -37.86 -10.32 -26.17
C ARG A 640 -37.00 -11.44 -26.76
N ARG A 641 -37.02 -11.62 -28.10
CA ARG A 641 -36.17 -12.59 -28.82
C ARG A 641 -34.71 -12.25 -28.64
N PHE A 642 -34.33 -11.00 -28.90
CA PHE A 642 -32.98 -10.50 -28.68
C PHE A 642 -32.47 -10.82 -27.27
N ARG A 643 -33.27 -10.56 -26.23
CA ARG A 643 -32.93 -10.88 -24.83
C ARG A 643 -32.72 -12.37 -24.61
N LYS A 644 -33.62 -13.21 -25.14
CA LYS A 644 -33.55 -14.67 -24.99
C LYS A 644 -32.25 -15.21 -25.59
N ASP A 645 -31.91 -14.78 -26.80
CA ASP A 645 -30.73 -15.26 -27.50
C ASP A 645 -29.45 -14.72 -26.88
N LEU A 646 -29.48 -13.46 -26.42
CA LEU A 646 -28.35 -12.88 -25.72
C LEU A 646 -28.05 -13.62 -24.41
N LYS A 647 -29.07 -14.05 -23.66
CA LYS A 647 -28.88 -14.92 -22.48
C LYS A 647 -28.23 -16.24 -22.86
N SER A 648 -28.70 -16.86 -23.95
CA SER A 648 -28.17 -18.12 -24.47
C SER A 648 -26.70 -18.01 -24.85
N ILE A 649 -26.35 -17.04 -25.72
CA ILE A 649 -25.00 -16.85 -26.24
C ILE A 649 -24.00 -16.39 -25.18
N LYS A 650 -24.45 -15.59 -24.19
CA LYS A 650 -23.60 -15.18 -23.06
C LYS A 650 -23.55 -16.23 -21.95
N GLY A 651 -24.23 -17.37 -22.10
CA GLY A 651 -24.21 -18.49 -21.14
C GLY A 651 -24.81 -18.15 -19.77
N LEU A 652 -25.71 -17.18 -19.70
CA LEU A 652 -26.29 -16.72 -18.44
C LEU A 652 -27.31 -17.71 -17.88
N ARG A 653 -27.23 -17.99 -16.58
CA ARG A 653 -28.18 -18.88 -15.87
C ARG A 653 -29.08 -18.08 -14.92
N GLY A 654 -30.39 -18.34 -14.97
CA GLY A 654 -31.35 -17.76 -14.03
C GLY A 654 -31.49 -16.22 -14.10
N LYS A 655 -31.29 -15.55 -12.95
CA LYS A 655 -31.44 -14.09 -12.74
C LYS A 655 -30.13 -13.30 -12.88
N GLU A 656 -29.11 -13.91 -13.49
CA GLU A 656 -27.86 -13.21 -13.79
C GLU A 656 -28.10 -12.05 -14.76
N SER A 657 -27.51 -10.90 -14.44
CA SER A 657 -27.57 -9.69 -15.27
C SER A 657 -26.28 -9.53 -16.06
N LEU A 658 -26.39 -9.09 -17.30
CA LEU A 658 -25.26 -8.69 -18.14
C LEU A 658 -24.62 -7.39 -17.65
N HIS A 659 -23.29 -7.35 -17.73
CA HIS A 659 -22.49 -6.13 -17.54
C HIS A 659 -22.24 -5.38 -18.86
N LEU A 660 -23.21 -5.45 -19.79
CA LEU A 660 -23.17 -4.79 -21.09
C LEU A 660 -24.14 -3.60 -21.07
N PRO A 661 -23.83 -2.46 -21.70
CA PRO A 661 -24.78 -1.37 -21.87
C PRO A 661 -25.65 -1.54 -23.12
N ILE A 662 -26.88 -1.02 -23.07
CA ILE A 662 -27.79 -0.91 -24.23
C ILE A 662 -28.34 0.51 -24.33
N ALA A 663 -28.14 1.14 -25.48
CA ALA A 663 -28.73 2.42 -25.81
C ALA A 663 -30.04 2.19 -26.58
N VAL A 664 -31.16 2.58 -26.00
CA VAL A 664 -32.48 2.45 -26.61
C VAL A 664 -32.78 3.72 -27.38
N CYS A 665 -32.70 3.61 -28.70
CA CYS A 665 -32.76 4.74 -29.62
C CYS A 665 -34.19 4.90 -30.13
N LEU A 666 -34.90 5.93 -29.68
CA LEU A 666 -36.22 6.27 -30.19
C LEU A 666 -36.02 7.17 -31.42
N THR A 667 -36.23 6.62 -32.60
CA THR A 667 -36.03 7.33 -33.88
C THR A 667 -37.29 8.06 -34.32
N LYS A 668 -37.16 8.82 -35.42
CA LYS A 668 -38.28 9.52 -36.07
C LYS A 668 -39.11 10.34 -35.09
N ILE A 669 -38.44 10.92 -34.08
CA ILE A 669 -39.12 11.77 -33.10
C ILE A 669 -39.71 13.01 -33.76
N ASP A 670 -39.24 13.38 -34.94
CA ASP A 670 -39.79 14.43 -35.80
C ASP A 670 -41.18 14.09 -36.38
N LEU A 671 -41.59 12.83 -36.34
CA LEU A 671 -42.92 12.38 -36.81
C LEU A 671 -43.90 12.16 -35.66
N LEU A 672 -43.59 12.58 -34.43
CA LEU A 672 -44.49 12.41 -33.28
C LEU A 672 -45.89 13.00 -33.48
N PRO A 673 -46.10 14.14 -34.17
CA PRO A 673 -47.46 14.63 -34.45
C PRO A 673 -48.32 13.66 -35.26
N LEU A 674 -47.70 12.76 -36.02
CA LEU A 674 -48.40 11.73 -36.81
C LEU A 674 -48.68 10.44 -36.02
N VAL A 675 -48.18 10.33 -34.78
CA VAL A 675 -48.28 9.11 -33.98
C VAL A 675 -49.66 9.00 -33.33
N LYS A 676 -50.51 8.16 -33.94
CA LYS A 676 -51.89 7.91 -33.49
C LYS A 676 -52.01 7.49 -32.02
N ALA A 677 -50.98 6.84 -31.46
CA ALA A 677 -50.99 6.36 -30.07
C ALA A 677 -51.00 7.49 -29.04
N LEU A 678 -50.64 8.73 -29.42
CA LEU A 678 -50.71 9.91 -28.54
C LEU A 678 -52.14 10.49 -28.44
N GLY A 679 -53.11 9.96 -29.18
CA GLY A 679 -54.50 10.42 -29.15
C GLY A 679 -54.75 11.67 -29.99
N GLU A 680 -55.84 12.39 -29.70
CA GLU A 680 -56.28 13.56 -30.46
C GLU A 680 -55.36 14.78 -30.30
N ASP A 681 -54.63 14.90 -29.18
CA ASP A 681 -53.65 15.96 -28.90
C ASP A 681 -52.20 15.53 -29.20
N ALA A 682 -51.99 14.69 -30.22
CA ALA A 682 -50.66 14.19 -30.58
C ALA A 682 -49.68 15.34 -30.91
N GLU A 683 -50.16 16.36 -31.62
CA GLU A 683 -49.37 17.54 -31.96
C GLU A 683 -48.98 18.35 -30.72
N GLY A 684 -49.93 18.61 -29.81
CA GLY A 684 -49.66 19.34 -28.57
C GLY A 684 -48.70 18.58 -27.64
N GLU A 685 -48.83 17.26 -27.54
CA GLU A 685 -47.89 16.41 -26.80
C GLU A 685 -46.48 16.44 -27.40
N ALA A 686 -46.37 16.39 -28.75
CA ALA A 686 -45.11 16.48 -29.44
C ALA A 686 -44.43 17.85 -29.19
N ILE A 687 -45.17 18.95 -29.32
CA ILE A 687 -44.67 20.31 -29.03
C ILE A 687 -44.14 20.40 -27.60
N ARG A 688 -44.92 19.95 -26.60
CA ARG A 688 -44.49 19.94 -25.19
C ARG A 688 -43.20 19.14 -24.99
N PHE A 689 -43.06 18.03 -25.69
CA PHE A 689 -41.84 17.21 -25.64
C PHE A 689 -40.63 17.94 -26.25
N TYR A 690 -40.76 18.60 -27.41
CA TYR A 690 -39.66 19.35 -28.02
C TYR A 690 -39.27 20.58 -27.20
N GLU A 691 -40.25 21.31 -26.65
CA GLU A 691 -39.98 22.42 -25.74
C GLU A 691 -39.20 21.96 -24.51
N ALA A 692 -39.57 20.82 -23.93
CA ALA A 692 -38.83 20.24 -22.82
C ALA A 692 -37.41 19.81 -23.22
N LEU A 693 -37.21 19.24 -24.41
CA LEU A 693 -35.87 18.93 -24.94
C LEU A 693 -35.01 20.20 -25.11
N GLY A 694 -35.61 21.27 -25.65
CA GLY A 694 -34.96 22.57 -25.82
C GLY A 694 -34.64 23.26 -24.50
N GLN A 695 -35.44 23.05 -23.45
CA GLN A 695 -35.14 23.54 -22.10
C GLN A 695 -33.94 22.82 -21.46
N VAL A 696 -33.78 21.51 -21.74
CA VAL A 696 -32.65 20.73 -21.19
C VAL A 696 -31.33 21.17 -21.81
N ASP A 697 -31.28 21.33 -23.13
CA ASP A 697 -30.13 21.89 -23.82
C ASP A 697 -30.62 22.64 -25.08
N PRO A 698 -30.66 23.98 -25.02
CA PRO A 698 -31.11 24.83 -26.12
C PRO A 698 -30.25 24.72 -27.38
N THR A 699 -29.00 24.27 -27.25
CA THR A 699 -28.06 24.18 -28.38
C THR A 699 -28.22 22.89 -29.16
N GLY A 700 -28.77 21.84 -28.55
CA GLY A 700 -28.82 20.50 -29.13
C GLY A 700 -27.47 19.76 -29.15
N LEU A 701 -26.37 20.43 -28.77
CA LEU A 701 -25.00 19.95 -28.95
C LEU A 701 -24.30 19.58 -27.63
N GLU A 702 -24.92 19.82 -26.47
CA GLU A 702 -24.28 19.55 -25.18
C GLU A 702 -24.24 18.04 -24.89
N LEU A 703 -23.04 17.54 -24.57
CA LEU A 703 -22.79 16.12 -24.27
C LEU A 703 -22.27 15.92 -22.83
N SER A 704 -23.06 16.40 -21.87
CA SER A 704 -22.85 16.14 -20.45
C SER A 704 -23.69 14.96 -19.96
N LYS A 705 -23.26 14.31 -18.87
CA LYS A 705 -24.04 13.21 -18.27
C LYS A 705 -25.44 13.66 -17.84
N LYS A 706 -25.54 14.89 -17.30
CA LYS A 706 -26.80 15.47 -16.83
C LYS A 706 -27.78 15.68 -17.98
N VAL A 707 -27.32 16.22 -19.11
CA VAL A 707 -28.15 16.43 -20.30
C VAL A 707 -28.68 15.09 -20.84
N ILE A 708 -27.82 14.08 -21.00
CA ILE A 708 -28.24 12.75 -21.46
C ILE A 708 -29.23 12.11 -20.48
N GLU A 709 -29.02 12.24 -19.17
CA GLU A 709 -29.95 11.69 -18.16
C GLU A 709 -31.30 12.41 -18.19
N ALA A 710 -31.32 13.74 -18.35
CA ALA A 710 -32.55 14.52 -18.48
C ALA A 710 -33.32 14.20 -19.77
N ARG A 711 -32.63 14.14 -20.93
CA ARG A 711 -33.24 13.73 -22.21
C ARG A 711 -33.78 12.30 -22.16
N SER A 712 -33.04 11.39 -21.52
CA SER A 712 -33.49 10.01 -21.31
C SER A 712 -34.74 9.93 -20.44
N ALA A 713 -34.87 10.78 -19.40
CA ALA A 713 -36.06 10.81 -18.56
C ALA A 713 -37.29 11.34 -19.31
N LEU A 714 -37.12 12.39 -20.11
CA LEU A 714 -38.17 12.91 -20.99
C LEU A 714 -38.62 11.86 -22.02
N THR A 715 -37.65 11.18 -22.64
CA THR A 715 -37.92 10.14 -23.64
C THR A 715 -38.64 8.94 -23.03
N ASP A 716 -38.28 8.55 -21.81
CA ASP A 716 -38.98 7.49 -21.08
C ASP A 716 -40.43 7.87 -20.74
N ALA A 717 -40.65 9.12 -20.30
CA ALA A 717 -42.00 9.62 -20.05
C ALA A 717 -42.85 9.64 -21.32
N LEU A 718 -42.29 10.08 -22.45
CA LEU A 718 -42.95 10.04 -23.75
C LEU A 718 -43.27 8.59 -24.16
N ARG A 719 -42.29 7.68 -24.07
CA ARG A 719 -42.46 6.27 -24.41
C ARG A 719 -43.61 5.61 -23.65
N LYS A 720 -43.77 5.93 -22.35
CA LYS A 720 -44.89 5.43 -21.52
C LYS A 720 -46.25 5.91 -22.01
N LYS A 721 -46.33 7.10 -22.62
CA LYS A 721 -47.57 7.59 -23.26
C LYS A 721 -47.84 6.88 -24.59
N ILE A 722 -46.81 6.69 -25.42
CA ILE A 722 -46.94 6.05 -26.74
C ILE A 722 -47.29 4.55 -26.58
N TRP A 723 -46.66 3.86 -25.62
CA TRP A 723 -46.81 2.41 -25.42
C TRP A 723 -47.08 2.05 -23.96
N PRO A 724 -48.29 2.37 -23.44
CA PRO A 724 -48.61 2.17 -22.02
C PRO A 724 -48.62 0.69 -21.61
N ASP A 725 -48.97 -0.21 -22.53
CA ASP A 725 -49.05 -1.66 -22.27
C ASP A 725 -47.68 -2.37 -22.33
N TRP A 726 -46.61 -1.66 -22.69
CA TRP A 726 -45.28 -2.25 -22.81
C TRP A 726 -44.37 -1.84 -21.65
N ASP A 727 -44.24 -2.76 -20.68
CA ASP A 727 -43.22 -2.67 -19.62
C ASP A 727 -41.81 -3.00 -20.17
N MET A 728 -41.30 -2.08 -20.98
CA MET A 728 -39.98 -2.20 -21.59
C MET A 728 -38.86 -2.08 -20.56
N GLU A 729 -39.03 -1.23 -19.56
CA GLU A 729 -38.04 -1.03 -18.50
C GLU A 729 -37.79 -2.32 -17.74
N ALA A 730 -38.82 -3.05 -17.30
CA ALA A 730 -38.61 -4.34 -16.65
C ALA A 730 -37.89 -5.32 -17.60
N GLN A 731 -38.31 -5.40 -18.86
CA GLN A 731 -37.69 -6.31 -19.84
C GLN A 731 -36.19 -6.06 -20.03
N ILE A 732 -35.79 -4.79 -20.11
CA ILE A 732 -34.40 -4.37 -20.29
C ILE A 732 -33.63 -4.45 -18.96
N ASN A 733 -34.18 -3.91 -17.88
CA ASN A 733 -33.54 -3.82 -16.57
C ASN A 733 -33.21 -5.21 -16.01
N ASP A 734 -34.10 -6.19 -16.20
CA ASP A 734 -33.90 -7.58 -15.80
C ASP A 734 -32.60 -8.17 -16.36
N LEU A 735 -32.27 -7.81 -17.61
CA LEU A 735 -31.09 -8.34 -18.29
C LEU A 735 -29.87 -7.44 -18.10
N PHE A 736 -30.02 -6.13 -18.24
CA PHE A 736 -28.89 -5.20 -18.31
C PHE A 736 -28.56 -4.53 -16.96
N GLY A 737 -29.30 -4.84 -15.88
CA GLY A 737 -28.99 -4.40 -14.52
C GLY A 737 -28.91 -2.87 -14.38
N GLY A 738 -29.84 -2.15 -15.03
CA GLY A 738 -29.92 -0.69 -15.05
C GLY A 738 -28.94 0.00 -15.99
N ARG A 739 -28.18 -0.74 -16.82
CA ARG A 739 -27.25 -0.18 -17.81
C ARG A 739 -27.93 0.12 -19.13
N PHE A 740 -28.98 0.93 -19.08
CA PHE A 740 -29.67 1.41 -20.27
C PHE A 740 -30.06 2.87 -20.13
N ARG A 741 -30.20 3.54 -21.27
CA ARG A 741 -30.75 4.89 -21.40
C ARG A 741 -31.58 4.96 -22.68
N PHE A 742 -32.55 5.86 -22.68
CA PHE A 742 -33.35 6.20 -23.83
C PHE A 742 -32.77 7.43 -24.50
N PHE A 743 -32.69 7.40 -25.83
CA PHE A 743 -32.11 8.48 -26.63
C PHE A 743 -33.14 8.92 -27.67
N PRO A 744 -33.63 10.17 -27.60
CA PRO A 744 -34.48 10.72 -28.63
C PRO A 744 -33.59 11.15 -29.80
N LEU A 745 -33.85 10.63 -30.99
CA LEU A 745 -33.03 10.96 -32.15
C LEU A 745 -33.83 11.12 -33.44
N THR A 746 -33.34 12.01 -34.29
CA THR A 746 -33.87 12.18 -35.65
C THR A 746 -32.71 12.47 -36.61
N PRO A 747 -32.49 11.62 -37.63
CA PRO A 747 -31.48 11.88 -38.67
C PRO A 747 -31.81 13.08 -39.55
N VAL A 748 -33.07 13.52 -39.58
CA VAL A 748 -33.54 14.61 -40.45
C VAL A 748 -33.65 15.93 -39.72
N GLY A 749 -33.83 15.89 -38.39
CA GLY A 749 -33.92 17.09 -37.57
C GLY A 749 -35.32 17.40 -37.08
N LEU A 750 -35.41 18.43 -36.24
CA LEU A 750 -36.67 18.91 -35.67
C LEU A 750 -37.26 20.08 -36.47
N ASP A 751 -36.56 20.57 -37.49
CA ASP A 751 -37.12 21.56 -38.43
C ASP A 751 -38.11 20.85 -39.38
N GLY A 752 -39.34 21.37 -39.46
CA GLY A 752 -40.42 20.76 -40.25
C GLY A 752 -41.02 19.50 -39.61
N VAL A 753 -41.29 19.54 -38.30
CA VAL A 753 -41.96 18.46 -37.57
C VAL A 753 -43.27 18.04 -38.25
N GLY A 754 -43.52 16.73 -38.34
CA GLY A 754 -44.74 16.18 -38.93
C GLY A 754 -44.69 16.02 -40.45
N GLU A 755 -43.65 16.51 -41.11
CA GLU A 755 -43.43 16.32 -42.54
C GLU A 755 -42.59 15.05 -42.80
N ALA A 756 -43.15 14.11 -43.56
CA ALA A 756 -42.51 12.84 -43.89
C ALA A 756 -41.69 12.92 -45.19
N ASP A 757 -42.01 13.87 -46.06
CA ASP A 757 -41.28 14.11 -47.31
C ASP A 757 -40.00 14.90 -47.06
N LEU A 758 -38.85 14.24 -47.25
CA LEU A 758 -37.53 14.84 -47.08
C LEU A 758 -37.29 16.03 -48.02
N SER A 759 -37.94 16.06 -49.19
CA SER A 759 -37.74 17.12 -50.18
C SER A 759 -38.22 18.49 -49.69
N GLN A 760 -39.12 18.50 -48.71
CA GLN A 760 -39.73 19.70 -48.14
C GLN A 760 -39.01 20.19 -46.88
N ARG A 761 -37.92 19.52 -46.46
CA ARG A 761 -37.28 19.74 -45.16
C ARG A 761 -35.85 20.22 -45.25
N THR A 762 -35.46 21.02 -44.26
CA THR A 762 -34.06 21.32 -43.96
C THR A 762 -33.52 20.20 -43.07
N ILE A 763 -32.47 19.52 -43.53
CA ILE A 763 -31.85 18.43 -42.78
C ILE A 763 -30.92 19.02 -41.70
N ALA A 764 -31.30 18.85 -40.44
CA ALA A 764 -30.58 19.33 -39.26
C ALA A 764 -30.60 18.26 -38.15
N PRO A 765 -29.78 17.20 -38.26
CA PRO A 765 -29.91 16.03 -37.41
C PRO A 765 -29.81 16.33 -35.91
N PHE A 766 -30.46 15.52 -35.09
CA PHE A 766 -30.53 15.72 -33.64
C PHE A 766 -30.26 14.41 -32.88
N GLY A 767 -29.42 14.50 -31.85
CA GLY A 767 -29.20 13.42 -30.87
C GLY A 767 -28.43 12.20 -31.41
N LEU A 768 -27.78 12.28 -32.58
CA LEU A 768 -27.21 11.08 -33.22
C LEU A 768 -25.98 10.54 -32.50
N VAL A 769 -25.14 11.41 -31.94
CA VAL A 769 -23.86 11.05 -31.29
C VAL A 769 -24.04 10.59 -29.84
N GLU A 770 -25.10 11.02 -29.15
CA GLU A 770 -25.34 10.72 -27.73
C GLU A 770 -25.34 9.21 -27.39
N PRO A 771 -26.06 8.33 -28.15
CA PRO A 771 -26.05 6.90 -27.88
C PRO A 771 -24.64 6.32 -27.87
N LEU A 772 -23.82 6.70 -28.86
CA LEU A 772 -22.46 6.20 -29.00
C LEU A 772 -21.55 6.72 -27.87
N ALA A 773 -21.61 8.04 -27.59
CA ALA A 773 -20.82 8.64 -26.53
C ALA A 773 -21.15 8.02 -25.15
N TRP A 774 -22.43 7.74 -24.90
CA TRP A 774 -22.86 7.07 -23.68
C TRP A 774 -22.44 5.60 -23.63
N LEU A 775 -22.49 4.85 -24.74
CA LEU A 775 -21.99 3.47 -24.79
C LEU A 775 -20.49 3.39 -24.49
N LEU A 776 -19.69 4.34 -24.97
CA LEU A 776 -18.26 4.45 -24.66
C LEU A 776 -18.01 4.73 -23.17
N GLU A 777 -18.74 5.70 -22.60
CA GLU A 777 -18.70 6.02 -21.17
C GLU A 777 -19.03 4.78 -20.32
N MET A 778 -20.09 4.06 -20.69
CA MET A 778 -20.52 2.86 -19.99
C MET A 778 -19.57 1.67 -20.22
N SER A 779 -18.77 1.70 -21.28
CA SER A 779 -17.70 0.73 -21.55
C SER A 779 -16.41 1.05 -20.77
N GLY A 780 -16.39 2.16 -20.01
CA GLY A 780 -15.29 2.55 -19.14
C GLY A 780 -14.35 3.59 -19.75
N TYR A 781 -14.68 4.14 -20.92
CA TYR A 781 -13.91 5.18 -21.61
C TYR A 781 -14.54 6.55 -21.33
N PRO A 782 -13.90 7.43 -20.55
CA PRO A 782 -14.48 8.74 -20.25
C PRO A 782 -14.71 9.54 -21.53
N THR A 783 -15.97 9.87 -21.79
CA THR A 783 -16.41 10.62 -22.98
C THR A 783 -17.22 11.84 -22.60
N LEU A 784 -18.11 11.66 -21.62
CA LEU A 784 -19.09 12.66 -21.21
C LEU A 784 -18.54 13.52 -20.09
N ASP A 785 -18.78 14.82 -20.17
CA ASP A 785 -18.35 15.74 -19.13
C ASP A 785 -19.18 15.48 -17.85
N SER A 786 -18.49 15.49 -16.70
CA SER A 786 -19.10 15.18 -15.39
C SER A 786 -19.81 16.35 -14.72
N LYS A 787 -19.63 17.57 -15.26
CA LYS A 787 -20.10 18.82 -14.66
C LYS A 787 -21.61 19.02 -14.83
#